data_AF-A0A3Q0MFF2-F1
#
_entry.id   AF-A0A3Q0MFF2-F1
#
_cell.length_a   1.000
_cell.length_b   1.000
_cell.length_c   1.000
_cell.angle_alpha   90.00
_cell.angle_beta   90.00
_cell.angle_gamma   90.00
#
_symmetry.space_group_name_H-M   'P 1'
#
loop_
_entity.id
_entity.type
_entity.pdbx_description
1 polymer ?
#
loop_
_entity_poly.entity_id
_entity_poly.type
_entity_poly.pdbx_seq_one_letter_code
_entity_poly.pdbx_strand_id
1 'polypeptide(L)'
;MTKKLISETIIPRELYIERDADRQIEQIVNDMGRPGYILVSRQMGKTNLLIHTKRKLETENDIFAYIDLSNRFDTARECFRSIIDTIIESNYEKLEDIEEEIENRRNNRKIPSHKEHGFEIRKILNKISGKLIINLDEIDSLTSSDYSDKIFAHIRSVYFERVNFPELKRLTYVISGVAEPSEIIKDKSISPFNIGQKIFLTDFSLSEFRLFVEKSKLELNDIVIERIYYWIQGNPRMSWEVLSTIEDKVKAGINIDVDSINSVIKDLYLSNYDRPPIDHIRVLASADKDLQSGLFSMHYNKPVSDHIRSKLYLAGIAAPSEADESVAFKNRVVEASLSETWLSSLSLNSYVSIDSTLELFNKKEYIAAEKQFLTLIESEINDEMLDFIRYKLAACTLFNAKYTDTIKYCKLLKDVEKIDQREVSWMLGFSFFKTNSIEPAIEELSILVSGEELDSLKYRATVDYCLALLKSNNNHTDEIIRLCKSIIQELSISVENEPLIDIKNSIMEVLYIASMILQELDNMNSERHIDSACQYAVGLDVIVPSIMRYEKDEDCDLFWDSIFLKVNESEKIHTSNKNSNPYLLKDTHIKSFINLSQCLDDDRFLEYLKCIQKIIEQSESLNIDFFHNLIMCLVLDLQNKSKKERWISTLNFIKSLDREIIDPEFEFLCNKFSTYLEPQNEEARSLYFQGIQNYSSTPEIIDAEIFEREIIRLYDEGKDEQAISLSDLVHSLDVLSSTSTKVILIRIMYIRMIRSKNTDKKVSLAKELDNLLDKITVENVAHARLNMKEVDNIRKNVKGIIIKNTPIKQVIHERKYKRNELISVLYIENDTTEVGKYKKFINDLENGKCRII
;
A
#
# COMPACT_ATOMS: atom_id res chain seq x y z
N MET A 1 -34.58 28.77 -38.69
CA MET A 1 -34.25 29.60 -37.51
C MET A 1 -32.75 29.90 -37.51
N THR A 2 -32.34 31.16 -37.35
CA THR A 2 -30.92 31.55 -37.25
C THR A 2 -30.26 30.97 -35.99
N LYS A 3 -28.98 30.61 -36.05
CA LYS A 3 -28.19 30.08 -34.91
C LYS A 3 -27.98 31.17 -33.87
N LYS A 4 -28.30 30.87 -32.62
CA LYS A 4 -28.16 31.81 -31.50
C LYS A 4 -26.93 31.52 -30.66
N LEU A 5 -26.62 30.25 -30.44
CA LEU A 5 -25.43 29.84 -29.70
C LEU A 5 -24.24 29.78 -30.64
N ILE A 6 -23.79 30.96 -31.09
CA ILE A 6 -22.58 31.09 -31.92
C ILE A 6 -21.35 30.94 -31.01
N SER A 7 -20.29 30.32 -31.51
CA SER A 7 -19.05 30.16 -30.74
C SER A 7 -18.30 31.49 -30.66
N GLU A 8 -18.66 32.35 -29.71
CA GLU A 8 -17.98 33.61 -29.41
C GLU A 8 -17.33 33.55 -28.01
N THR A 9 -16.15 34.16 -27.86
CA THR A 9 -15.42 34.19 -26.59
C THR A 9 -16.08 35.11 -25.57
N ILE A 10 -16.74 36.17 -26.05
CA ILE A 10 -17.49 37.13 -25.24
C ILE A 10 -18.98 36.81 -25.40
N ILE A 11 -19.65 36.52 -24.30
CA ILE A 11 -21.05 36.14 -24.31
C ILE A 11 -21.94 37.38 -24.51
N PRO A 12 -22.93 37.33 -25.41
CA PRO A 12 -23.93 38.39 -25.57
C PRO A 12 -24.71 38.62 -24.27
N ARG A 13 -25.11 39.87 -24.02
CA ARG A 13 -25.76 40.27 -22.76
C ARG A 13 -27.05 39.51 -22.51
N GLU A 14 -27.81 39.25 -23.57
CA GLU A 14 -29.08 38.54 -23.56
C GLU A 14 -28.95 37.05 -23.26
N LEU A 15 -27.75 36.46 -23.40
CA LEU A 15 -27.47 35.05 -23.11
C LEU A 15 -26.66 34.87 -21.81
N TYR A 16 -26.15 35.96 -21.21
CA TYR A 16 -25.42 35.92 -19.94
C TYR A 16 -26.33 35.48 -18.78
N ILE A 17 -25.79 34.64 -17.89
CA ILE A 17 -26.46 34.16 -16.68
C ILE A 17 -25.72 34.69 -15.47
N GLU A 18 -26.41 35.49 -14.66
CA GLU A 18 -25.89 35.98 -13.40
C GLU A 18 -25.76 34.82 -12.40
N ARG A 19 -24.61 34.74 -11.75
CA ARG A 19 -24.26 33.74 -10.73
C ARG A 19 -24.04 34.40 -9.37
N ASP A 20 -23.77 33.61 -8.35
CA ASP A 20 -23.32 34.12 -7.04
C ASP A 20 -22.10 35.04 -7.12
N ALA A 21 -21.15 34.73 -8.01
CA ALA A 21 -19.96 35.55 -8.19
C ALA A 21 -20.27 36.96 -8.71
N ASP A 22 -21.30 37.14 -9.53
CA ASP A 22 -21.77 38.46 -9.99
C ASP A 22 -22.20 39.32 -8.80
N ARG A 23 -22.96 38.74 -7.87
CA ARG A 23 -23.39 39.44 -6.64
C ARG A 23 -22.20 39.81 -5.76
N GLN A 24 -21.23 38.93 -5.62
CA GLN A 24 -20.02 39.17 -4.80
C GLN A 24 -19.15 40.28 -5.37
N ILE A 25 -18.91 40.30 -6.69
CA ILE A 25 -18.16 41.39 -7.33
C ILE A 25 -18.94 42.69 -7.25
N GLU A 26 -20.24 42.66 -7.50
CA GLU A 26 -21.10 43.85 -7.39
C GLU A 26 -21.01 44.46 -6.00
N GLN A 27 -21.01 43.64 -4.94
CA GLN A 27 -20.79 44.10 -3.58
C GLN A 27 -19.40 44.73 -3.40
N ILE A 28 -18.32 44.10 -3.89
CA ILE A 28 -16.96 44.64 -3.77
C ILE A 28 -16.81 46.00 -4.47
N VAL A 29 -17.38 46.14 -5.67
CA VAL A 29 -17.37 47.39 -6.44
C VAL A 29 -18.26 48.45 -5.79
N ASN A 30 -19.36 48.07 -5.14
CA ASN A 30 -20.24 49.01 -4.45
C ASN A 30 -19.63 49.50 -3.13
N ASP A 31 -19.11 48.58 -2.32
CA ASP A 31 -18.54 48.88 -1.00
C ASP A 31 -17.18 49.57 -1.12
N MET A 32 -16.46 49.37 -2.23
CA MET A 32 -15.09 49.85 -2.44
C MET A 32 -14.16 49.48 -1.27
N GLY A 33 -14.46 48.36 -0.61
CA GLY A 33 -13.76 47.90 0.59
C GLY A 33 -12.49 47.14 0.24
N ARG A 34 -12.46 45.88 0.65
CA ARG A 34 -11.33 44.96 0.40
C ARG A 34 -11.19 44.65 -1.10
N PRO A 35 -9.97 44.50 -1.63
CA PRO A 35 -9.76 44.02 -3.00
C PRO A 35 -10.46 42.69 -3.26
N GLY A 36 -11.08 42.55 -4.43
CA GLY A 36 -11.70 41.30 -4.86
C GLY A 36 -10.67 40.38 -5.51
N TYR A 37 -10.82 39.08 -5.31
CA TYR A 37 -9.89 38.13 -5.90
C TYR A 37 -10.57 36.84 -6.37
N ILE A 38 -10.49 36.60 -7.68
CA ILE A 38 -11.18 35.53 -8.40
C ILE A 38 -10.19 34.40 -8.70
N LEU A 39 -10.28 33.33 -7.91
CA LEU A 39 -9.50 32.11 -8.07
C LEU A 39 -10.34 31.02 -8.68
N VAL A 40 -10.07 30.70 -9.94
CA VAL A 40 -10.72 29.58 -10.61
C VAL A 40 -9.87 29.02 -11.72
N SER A 41 -10.17 27.80 -12.14
CA SER A 41 -9.53 27.20 -13.31
C SER A 41 -9.72 28.06 -14.56
N ARG A 42 -8.87 27.84 -15.57
CA ARG A 42 -9.05 28.50 -16.87
C ARG A 42 -10.44 28.20 -17.41
N GLN A 43 -10.97 29.15 -18.19
CA GLN A 43 -12.20 28.98 -18.97
C GLN A 43 -13.52 28.80 -18.18
N MET A 44 -13.56 29.22 -16.91
CA MET A 44 -14.81 29.28 -16.11
C MET A 44 -15.66 30.55 -16.33
N GLY A 45 -15.29 31.38 -17.32
CA GLY A 45 -16.00 32.62 -17.63
C GLY A 45 -15.61 33.81 -16.75
N LYS A 46 -14.36 33.89 -16.27
CA LYS A 46 -13.84 35.04 -15.49
C LYS A 46 -13.92 36.35 -16.27
N THR A 47 -13.37 36.35 -17.47
CA THR A 47 -13.39 37.53 -18.35
C THR A 47 -14.82 37.97 -18.65
N ASN A 48 -15.72 37.02 -18.91
CA ASN A 48 -17.14 37.31 -19.12
C ASN A 48 -17.82 37.89 -17.87
N LEU A 49 -17.47 37.42 -16.67
CA LEU A 49 -17.92 38.01 -15.40
C LEU A 49 -17.44 39.45 -15.23
N LEU A 50 -16.15 39.72 -15.49
CA LEU A 50 -15.62 41.08 -15.37
C LEU A 50 -16.27 42.01 -16.42
N ILE A 51 -16.38 41.57 -17.68
CA ILE A 51 -17.05 42.32 -18.76
C ILE A 51 -18.52 42.60 -18.41
N HIS A 52 -19.24 41.60 -17.89
CA HIS A 52 -20.62 41.77 -17.44
C HIS A 52 -20.71 42.80 -16.30
N THR A 53 -19.81 42.71 -15.33
CA THR A 53 -19.69 43.67 -14.21
C THR A 53 -19.51 45.09 -14.73
N LYS A 54 -18.57 45.31 -15.65
CA LYS A 54 -18.37 46.63 -16.28
C LYS A 54 -19.64 47.12 -16.97
N ARG A 55 -20.25 46.29 -17.82
CA ARG A 55 -21.50 46.64 -18.53
C ARG A 55 -22.66 46.99 -17.58
N LYS A 56 -22.69 46.41 -16.38
CA LYS A 56 -23.76 46.59 -15.39
C LYS A 56 -23.51 47.79 -14.48
N LEU A 57 -22.26 48.01 -14.06
CA LEU A 57 -21.92 48.93 -12.96
C LEU A 57 -21.17 50.20 -13.39
N GLU A 58 -20.55 50.23 -14.56
CA GLU A 58 -19.81 51.40 -15.02
C GLU A 58 -20.74 52.57 -15.34
N THR A 59 -20.49 53.71 -14.70
CA THR A 59 -21.13 54.99 -15.02
C THR A 59 -20.21 55.88 -15.85
N GLU A 60 -20.72 56.98 -16.41
CA GLU A 60 -19.92 57.97 -17.17
C GLU A 60 -18.69 58.46 -16.40
N ASN A 61 -18.76 58.52 -15.07
CA ASN A 61 -17.71 59.07 -14.21
C ASN A 61 -16.72 58.01 -13.69
N ASP A 62 -17.04 56.72 -13.88
CA ASP A 62 -16.19 55.63 -13.43
C ASP A 62 -15.17 55.23 -14.51
N ILE A 63 -14.13 54.52 -14.10
CA ILE A 63 -13.17 53.88 -14.98
C ILE A 63 -13.03 52.42 -14.56
N PHE A 64 -13.42 51.50 -15.45
CA PHE A 64 -13.06 50.08 -15.37
C PHE A 64 -11.92 49.77 -16.32
N ALA A 65 -10.72 49.62 -15.75
CA ALA A 65 -9.52 49.26 -16.47
C ALA A 65 -9.28 47.75 -16.46
N TYR A 66 -8.94 47.19 -17.62
CA TYR A 66 -8.53 45.80 -17.77
C TYR A 66 -7.05 45.75 -18.10
N ILE A 67 -6.29 45.14 -17.22
CA ILE A 67 -4.87 44.94 -17.38
C ILE A 67 -4.63 43.44 -17.52
N ASP A 68 -4.14 43.04 -18.67
CA ASP A 68 -3.63 41.69 -18.90
C ASP A 68 -2.15 41.63 -18.50
N LEU A 69 -1.84 40.83 -17.48
CA LEU A 69 -0.47 40.66 -16.99
C LEU A 69 0.27 39.51 -17.69
N SER A 70 -0.32 38.89 -18.71
CA SER A 70 0.36 37.89 -19.56
C SER A 70 1.64 38.44 -20.20
N ASN A 71 1.65 39.74 -20.52
CA ASN A 71 2.80 40.46 -21.04
C ASN A 71 3.84 40.69 -19.93
N ARG A 72 4.99 40.03 -20.06
CA ARG A 72 6.07 40.10 -19.07
C ARG A 72 6.88 41.38 -19.24
N PHE A 73 7.15 42.01 -18.10
CA PHE A 73 8.09 43.13 -17.96
C PHE A 73 9.34 42.69 -17.20
N ASP A 74 10.45 43.41 -17.34
CA ASP A 74 11.69 43.09 -16.63
C ASP A 74 11.65 43.59 -15.18
N THR A 75 10.90 44.67 -14.92
CA THR A 75 10.82 45.28 -13.58
C THR A 75 9.40 45.63 -13.14
N ALA A 76 9.17 45.66 -11.82
CA ALA A 76 7.91 46.18 -11.24
C ALA A 76 7.61 47.61 -11.69
N ARG A 77 8.62 48.43 -11.99
CA ARG A 77 8.40 49.80 -12.46
C ARG A 77 7.74 49.80 -13.84
N GLU A 78 8.26 49.01 -14.76
CA GLU A 78 7.69 48.88 -16.11
C GLU A 78 6.27 48.32 -16.06
N CYS A 79 6.04 47.28 -15.25
CA CYS A 79 4.70 46.74 -15.01
C CYS A 79 3.73 47.83 -14.48
N PHE A 80 4.14 48.59 -13.45
CA PHE A 80 3.33 49.69 -12.92
C PHE A 80 3.07 50.79 -13.94
N ARG A 81 4.06 51.16 -14.75
CA ARG A 81 3.89 52.17 -15.81
C ARG A 81 2.93 51.68 -16.88
N SER A 82 3.09 50.44 -17.34
CA SER A 82 2.16 49.83 -18.31
C SER A 82 0.72 49.81 -17.79
N ILE A 83 0.48 49.53 -16.50
CA ILE A 83 -0.86 49.63 -15.91
C ILE A 83 -1.45 51.03 -16.09
N ILE A 84 -0.68 52.07 -15.75
CA ILE A 84 -1.13 53.46 -15.86
C ILE A 84 -1.34 53.85 -17.32
N ASP A 85 -0.42 53.47 -18.19
CA ASP A 85 -0.45 53.81 -19.61
C ASP A 85 -1.70 53.18 -20.26
N THR A 86 -1.99 51.91 -19.97
CA THR A 86 -3.23 51.26 -20.42
C THR A 86 -4.49 51.93 -19.85
N ILE A 87 -4.48 52.41 -18.60
CA ILE A 87 -5.62 53.15 -18.03
C ILE A 87 -5.86 54.46 -18.79
N ILE A 88 -4.79 55.20 -19.09
CA ILE A 88 -4.85 56.47 -19.84
C ILE A 88 -5.32 56.21 -21.27
N GLU A 89 -4.66 55.30 -21.99
CA GLU A 89 -4.99 54.97 -23.39
C GLU A 89 -6.44 54.50 -23.55
N SER A 90 -6.92 53.61 -22.68
CA SER A 90 -8.30 53.10 -22.75
C SER A 90 -9.37 54.10 -22.31
N ASN A 91 -8.97 55.22 -21.71
CA ASN A 91 -9.86 56.28 -21.21
C ASN A 91 -9.35 57.67 -21.59
N TYR A 92 -8.79 57.80 -22.79
CA TYR A 92 -8.05 58.99 -23.23
C TYR A 92 -8.88 60.28 -23.09
N GLU A 93 -10.15 60.24 -23.51
CA GLU A 93 -11.09 61.38 -23.39
C GLU A 93 -11.26 61.91 -21.96
N LYS A 94 -11.04 61.06 -20.94
CA LYS A 94 -11.16 61.44 -19.52
C LYS A 94 -9.82 61.91 -18.93
N LEU A 95 -8.70 61.48 -19.49
CA LEU A 95 -7.37 61.52 -18.83
C LEU A 95 -6.26 62.21 -19.64
N GLU A 96 -6.51 62.67 -20.86
CA GLU A 96 -5.48 63.33 -21.71
C GLU A 96 -4.72 64.46 -20.98
N ASP A 97 -5.43 65.27 -20.18
CA ASP A 97 -4.86 66.43 -19.47
C ASP A 97 -3.76 66.09 -18.45
N ILE A 98 -3.68 64.82 -17.99
CA ILE A 98 -2.72 64.40 -16.96
C ILE A 98 -1.56 63.58 -17.53
N GLU A 99 -1.62 63.17 -18.80
CA GLU A 99 -0.62 62.32 -19.45
C GLU A 99 0.76 63.02 -19.46
N GLU A 100 0.81 64.27 -19.95
CA GLU A 100 2.04 65.06 -20.03
C GLU A 100 2.65 65.32 -18.64
N GLU A 101 1.82 65.55 -17.61
CA GLU A 101 2.30 65.75 -16.24
C GLU A 101 2.95 64.47 -15.68
N ILE A 102 2.33 63.32 -15.93
CA ILE A 102 2.84 62.01 -15.52
C ILE A 102 4.18 61.73 -16.20
N GLU A 103 4.25 61.91 -17.52
CA GLU A 103 5.47 61.66 -18.30
C GLU A 103 6.62 62.59 -17.88
N ASN A 104 6.34 63.89 -17.72
CA ASN A 104 7.32 64.86 -17.23
C ASN A 104 7.85 64.48 -15.85
N ARG A 105 7.00 63.96 -14.96
CA ARG A 105 7.44 63.55 -13.62
C ARG A 105 8.31 62.28 -13.65
N ARG A 106 7.94 61.29 -14.47
CA ARG A 106 8.72 60.05 -14.68
C ARG A 106 10.15 60.36 -15.15
N ASN A 107 10.31 61.35 -16.02
CA ASN A 107 11.61 61.74 -16.58
C ASN A 107 12.45 62.61 -15.62
N ASN A 108 11.80 63.46 -14.82
CA ASN A 108 12.50 64.47 -14.00
C ASN A 108 12.74 64.07 -12.54
N ARG A 109 12.14 62.98 -12.03
CA ARG A 109 12.29 62.56 -10.62
C ARG A 109 12.64 61.09 -10.48
N LYS A 110 13.78 60.79 -9.83
CA LYS A 110 14.14 59.43 -9.42
C LYS A 110 13.49 59.09 -8.07
N ILE A 111 12.28 58.54 -8.11
CA ILE A 111 11.55 58.05 -6.94
C ILE A 111 11.37 56.52 -6.99
N PRO A 112 11.23 55.82 -5.85
CA PRO A 112 10.92 54.40 -5.82
C PRO A 112 9.64 54.07 -6.61
N SER A 113 9.60 52.91 -7.29
CA SER A 113 8.51 52.53 -8.20
C SER A 113 7.11 52.54 -7.55
N HIS A 114 6.99 52.05 -6.31
CA HIS A 114 5.72 52.08 -5.57
C HIS A 114 5.22 53.51 -5.27
N LYS A 115 6.13 54.48 -5.04
CA LYS A 115 5.76 55.89 -4.82
C LYS A 115 5.40 56.59 -6.12
N GLU A 116 6.03 56.19 -7.23
CA GLU A 116 5.67 56.64 -8.57
C GLU A 116 4.25 56.22 -8.91
N HIS A 117 3.96 54.91 -8.84
CA HIS A 117 2.64 54.36 -9.14
C HIS A 117 1.53 54.94 -8.23
N GLY A 118 1.79 55.03 -6.92
CA GLY A 118 0.84 55.62 -5.98
C GLY A 118 0.52 57.10 -6.28
N PHE A 119 1.48 57.88 -6.80
CA PHE A 119 1.21 59.25 -7.24
C PHE A 119 0.36 59.28 -8.51
N GLU A 120 0.66 58.43 -9.49
CA GLU A 120 -0.05 58.35 -10.77
C GLU A 120 -1.53 57.96 -10.55
N ILE A 121 -1.78 56.94 -9.72
CA ILE A 121 -3.14 56.54 -9.31
C ILE A 121 -3.90 57.71 -8.68
N ARG A 122 -3.27 58.44 -7.75
CA ARG A 122 -3.92 59.58 -7.09
C ARG A 122 -4.22 60.71 -8.06
N LYS A 123 -3.38 60.92 -9.08
CA LYS A 123 -3.64 61.89 -10.14
C LYS A 123 -4.85 61.50 -10.99
N ILE A 124 -4.95 60.23 -11.40
CA ILE A 124 -6.12 59.70 -12.10
C ILE A 124 -7.38 59.89 -11.25
N LEU A 125 -7.35 59.49 -9.97
CA LEU A 125 -8.47 59.63 -9.06
C LEU A 125 -8.89 61.09 -8.84
N ASN A 126 -7.96 62.05 -8.84
CA ASN A 126 -8.30 63.47 -8.69
C ASN A 126 -8.92 64.07 -9.97
N LYS A 127 -8.68 63.45 -11.13
CA LYS A 127 -9.26 63.88 -12.41
C LYS A 127 -10.70 63.37 -12.59
N ILE A 128 -11.01 62.19 -12.06
CA ILE A 128 -12.35 61.59 -12.15
C ILE A 128 -13.17 61.81 -10.87
N SER A 129 -14.49 61.98 -11.01
CA SER A 129 -15.41 62.09 -9.88
C SER A 129 -15.92 60.72 -9.40
N GLY A 130 -15.89 59.69 -10.26
CA GLY A 130 -16.37 58.33 -9.97
C GLY A 130 -15.30 57.40 -9.40
N LYS A 131 -15.48 56.10 -9.58
CA LYS A 131 -14.64 55.02 -9.06
C LYS A 131 -13.57 54.63 -10.07
N LEU A 132 -12.40 54.21 -9.59
CA LEU A 132 -11.37 53.53 -10.37
C LEU A 132 -11.34 52.05 -9.98
N ILE A 133 -11.69 51.18 -10.91
CA ILE A 133 -11.64 49.73 -10.74
C ILE A 133 -10.53 49.21 -11.65
N ILE A 134 -9.46 48.68 -11.04
CA ILE A 134 -8.34 48.09 -11.77
C ILE A 134 -8.49 46.57 -11.74
N ASN A 135 -8.87 45.99 -12.87
CA ASN A 135 -8.91 44.55 -13.06
C ASN A 135 -7.53 44.06 -13.51
N LEU A 136 -6.88 43.24 -12.68
CA LEU A 136 -5.61 42.58 -13.00
C LEU A 136 -5.90 41.12 -13.36
N ASP A 137 -5.87 40.78 -14.65
CA ASP A 137 -6.11 39.43 -15.14
C ASP A 137 -4.79 38.67 -15.40
N GLU A 138 -4.89 37.34 -15.46
CA GLU A 138 -3.76 36.42 -15.69
C GLU A 138 -2.57 36.58 -14.73
N ILE A 139 -2.83 36.82 -13.44
CA ILE A 139 -1.74 36.96 -12.45
C ILE A 139 -0.82 35.73 -12.33
N ASP A 140 -1.22 34.57 -12.84
CA ASP A 140 -0.37 33.37 -12.88
C ASP A 140 0.91 33.57 -13.68
N SER A 141 0.92 34.49 -14.64
CA SER A 141 2.14 34.89 -15.37
C SER A 141 3.24 35.42 -14.44
N LEU A 142 2.85 36.05 -13.32
CA LEU A 142 3.76 36.69 -12.37
C LEU A 142 4.53 35.68 -11.54
N THR A 143 4.12 34.41 -11.48
CA THR A 143 4.78 33.34 -10.70
C THR A 143 6.27 33.22 -11.05
N SER A 144 6.61 33.41 -12.33
CA SER A 144 7.99 33.36 -12.82
C SER A 144 8.78 34.66 -12.69
N SER A 145 8.14 35.77 -12.28
CA SER A 145 8.75 37.10 -12.27
C SER A 145 9.44 37.41 -10.93
N ASP A 146 10.51 38.20 -10.94
CA ASP A 146 11.26 38.58 -9.73
C ASP A 146 10.67 39.79 -8.98
N TYR A 147 9.52 40.28 -9.44
CA TYR A 147 8.90 41.48 -8.90
C TYR A 147 7.45 41.28 -8.43
N SER A 148 6.93 40.05 -8.48
CA SER A 148 5.58 39.71 -8.03
C SER A 148 5.28 40.22 -6.61
N ASP A 149 6.20 39.98 -5.66
CA ASP A 149 6.10 40.42 -4.27
C ASP A 149 5.88 41.94 -4.15
N LYS A 150 6.52 42.72 -5.03
CA LYS A 150 6.42 44.19 -5.04
C LYS A 150 5.03 44.65 -5.50
N ILE A 151 4.40 43.93 -6.42
CA ILE A 151 3.03 44.23 -6.89
C ILE A 151 2.03 44.02 -5.75
N PHE A 152 2.03 42.84 -5.12
CA PHE A 152 1.11 42.53 -4.03
C PHE A 152 1.35 43.39 -2.78
N ALA A 153 2.61 43.65 -2.42
CA ALA A 153 2.94 44.57 -1.33
C ALA A 153 2.44 46.00 -1.61
N HIS A 154 2.51 46.44 -2.87
CA HIS A 154 2.01 47.77 -3.24
C HIS A 154 0.48 47.87 -3.20
N ILE A 155 -0.25 46.90 -3.74
CA ILE A 155 -1.73 46.86 -3.65
C ILE A 155 -2.16 46.93 -2.18
N ARG A 156 -1.47 46.20 -1.30
CA ARG A 156 -1.71 46.26 0.13
C ARG A 156 -1.37 47.63 0.73
N SER A 157 -0.26 48.23 0.36
CA SER A 157 0.11 49.59 0.80
C SER A 157 -0.97 50.60 0.44
N VAL A 158 -1.43 50.59 -0.82
CA VAL A 158 -2.48 51.48 -1.33
C VAL A 158 -3.78 51.30 -0.56
N TYR A 159 -4.15 50.07 -0.18
CA TYR A 159 -5.32 49.80 0.65
C TYR A 159 -5.24 50.49 2.03
N PHE A 160 -4.09 50.41 2.71
CA PHE A 160 -3.91 51.05 4.02
C PHE A 160 -3.69 52.57 3.92
N GLU A 161 -3.13 53.07 2.82
CA GLU A 161 -2.91 54.49 2.58
C GLU A 161 -4.21 55.31 2.43
N ARG A 162 -5.36 54.65 2.26
CA ARG A 162 -6.71 55.28 2.26
C ARG A 162 -7.02 56.09 3.52
N VAL A 163 -6.31 55.83 4.62
CA VAL A 163 -6.39 56.62 5.86
C VAL A 163 -5.78 58.02 5.65
N ASN A 164 -4.69 58.10 4.89
CA ASN A 164 -3.94 59.33 4.65
C ASN A 164 -4.40 60.06 3.38
N PHE A 165 -4.89 59.32 2.38
CA PHE A 165 -5.32 59.85 1.09
C PHE A 165 -6.77 59.42 0.81
N PRO A 166 -7.77 60.24 1.18
CA PRO A 166 -9.19 59.89 1.04
C PRO A 166 -9.63 59.55 -0.39
N GLU A 167 -8.96 60.10 -1.40
CA GLU A 167 -9.23 59.80 -2.81
C GLU A 167 -9.08 58.30 -3.13
N LEU A 168 -8.17 57.59 -2.44
CA LEU A 168 -7.95 56.14 -2.61
C LEU A 168 -9.14 55.29 -2.14
N LYS A 169 -10.11 55.86 -1.40
CA LYS A 169 -11.36 55.15 -1.06
C LYS A 169 -12.23 54.87 -2.27
N ARG A 170 -12.01 55.58 -3.39
CA ARG A 170 -12.66 55.35 -4.68
C ARG A 170 -11.85 54.44 -5.61
N LEU A 171 -10.82 53.74 -5.09
CA LEU A 171 -10.05 52.76 -5.84
C LEU A 171 -10.32 51.35 -5.30
N THR A 172 -10.51 50.38 -6.18
CA THR A 172 -10.42 48.96 -5.81
C THR A 172 -9.68 48.16 -6.87
N TYR A 173 -9.07 47.06 -6.43
CA TYR A 173 -8.45 46.08 -7.32
C TYR A 173 -9.33 44.84 -7.36
N VAL A 174 -9.58 44.33 -8.56
CA VAL A 174 -10.14 43.01 -8.76
C VAL A 174 -9.07 42.19 -9.46
N ILE A 175 -8.61 41.14 -8.80
CA ILE A 175 -7.49 40.34 -9.27
C ILE A 175 -8.06 39.00 -9.75
N SER A 176 -7.60 38.48 -10.90
CA SER A 176 -8.02 37.17 -11.41
C SER A 176 -6.85 36.35 -11.94
N GLY A 177 -6.86 35.05 -11.66
CA GLY A 177 -5.80 34.12 -12.09
C GLY A 177 -6.06 32.69 -11.64
N VAL A 178 -5.18 31.77 -12.04
CA VAL A 178 -5.27 30.33 -11.69
C VAL A 178 -4.38 29.91 -10.52
N ALA A 179 -3.55 30.80 -9.99
CA ALA A 179 -2.66 30.53 -8.86
C ALA A 179 -3.00 31.45 -7.70
N GLU A 180 -2.93 30.97 -6.45
CA GLU A 180 -3.19 31.79 -5.26
C GLU A 180 -2.10 32.86 -5.07
N PRO A 181 -2.37 34.03 -4.45
CA PRO A 181 -1.37 35.07 -4.28
C PRO A 181 -0.24 34.58 -3.37
N SER A 182 -0.56 33.69 -2.43
CA SER A 182 0.41 32.99 -1.58
C SER A 182 1.36 32.06 -2.33
N GLU A 183 1.00 31.60 -3.53
CA GLU A 183 1.86 30.80 -4.41
C GLU A 183 2.71 31.69 -5.33
N ILE A 184 2.20 32.88 -5.68
CA ILE A 184 2.89 33.86 -6.52
C ILE A 184 3.90 34.70 -5.70
N ILE A 185 3.65 34.87 -4.39
CA ILE A 185 4.54 35.57 -3.47
C ILE A 185 5.71 34.65 -3.10
N LYS A 186 6.93 35.03 -3.52
CA LYS A 186 8.17 34.26 -3.31
C LYS A 186 8.62 34.36 -1.86
N ASP A 187 8.71 35.58 -1.32
CA ASP A 187 9.05 35.80 0.08
C ASP A 187 7.82 36.13 0.92
N LYS A 188 7.30 35.11 1.62
CA LYS A 188 6.15 35.23 2.51
C LYS A 188 6.37 36.19 3.68
N SER A 189 7.63 36.50 4.03
CA SER A 189 7.96 37.44 5.10
C SER A 189 7.79 38.90 4.68
N ILE A 190 7.86 39.20 3.37
CA ILE A 190 7.79 40.58 2.85
C ILE A 190 6.37 41.12 2.91
N SER A 191 5.33 40.32 2.64
CA SER A 191 3.94 40.67 2.97
C SER A 191 2.94 39.56 2.59
N PRO A 192 2.28 38.89 3.55
CA PRO A 192 1.14 38.02 3.24
C PRO A 192 -0.05 38.85 2.71
N PHE A 193 -0.67 38.43 1.61
CA PHE A 193 -1.80 39.12 0.98
C PHE A 193 -3.14 38.78 1.68
N ASN A 194 -3.27 39.17 2.95
CA ASN A 194 -4.43 38.82 3.79
C ASN A 194 -5.58 39.84 3.74
N ILE A 195 -5.58 40.75 2.76
CA ILE A 195 -6.61 41.80 2.61
C ILE A 195 -7.63 41.49 1.52
N GLY A 196 -7.42 40.45 0.72
CA GLY A 196 -8.29 40.08 -0.39
C GLY A 196 -9.56 39.36 0.05
N GLN A 197 -10.68 39.65 -0.60
CA GLN A 197 -11.92 38.89 -0.50
C GLN A 197 -11.98 37.87 -1.64
N LYS A 198 -11.97 36.58 -1.30
CA LYS A 198 -12.02 35.48 -2.27
C LYS A 198 -13.42 35.41 -2.90
N ILE A 199 -13.47 35.35 -4.23
CA ILE A 199 -14.68 35.22 -5.02
C ILE A 199 -14.62 33.88 -5.73
N PHE A 200 -15.51 32.98 -5.33
CA PHE A 200 -15.61 31.65 -5.94
C PHE A 200 -16.49 31.73 -7.17
N LEU A 201 -15.94 31.34 -8.32
CA LEU A 201 -16.71 31.22 -9.55
C LEU A 201 -17.23 29.78 -9.64
N THR A 202 -18.48 29.58 -9.27
CA THR A 202 -19.15 28.28 -9.34
C THR A 202 -19.71 28.02 -10.75
N ASP A 203 -19.94 26.73 -11.03
CA ASP A 203 -20.72 26.29 -12.18
C ASP A 203 -22.21 26.63 -11.96
N PHE A 204 -23.02 26.57 -13.02
CA PHE A 204 -24.45 26.86 -12.92
C PHE A 204 -25.16 25.83 -12.01
N SER A 205 -25.99 26.34 -11.10
CA SER A 205 -27.05 25.55 -10.49
C SER A 205 -28.01 25.03 -11.56
N LEU A 206 -28.77 23.98 -11.24
CA LEU A 206 -29.79 23.46 -12.17
C LEU A 206 -30.81 24.54 -12.59
N SER A 207 -31.17 25.45 -11.68
CA SER A 207 -32.04 26.61 -11.99
C SER A 207 -31.40 27.58 -12.98
N GLU A 208 -30.12 27.92 -12.79
CA GLU A 208 -29.38 28.81 -13.70
C GLU A 208 -29.17 28.16 -15.07
N PHE A 209 -28.90 26.84 -15.10
CA PHE A 209 -28.81 26.08 -16.35
C PHE A 209 -30.14 26.02 -17.10
N ARG A 210 -31.27 25.81 -16.40
CA ARG A 210 -32.61 25.89 -16.99
C ARG A 210 -32.87 27.28 -17.58
N LEU A 211 -32.50 28.34 -16.85
CA LEU A 211 -32.59 29.72 -17.36
C LEU A 211 -31.73 29.93 -18.61
N PHE A 212 -30.55 29.31 -18.69
CA PHE A 212 -29.71 29.36 -19.89
C PHE A 212 -30.37 28.69 -21.10
N VAL A 213 -30.96 27.50 -20.91
CA VAL A 213 -31.74 26.82 -21.94
C VAL A 213 -32.90 27.71 -22.42
N GLU A 214 -33.65 28.31 -21.49
CA GLU A 214 -34.74 29.23 -21.81
C GLU A 214 -34.27 30.44 -22.63
N LYS A 215 -33.19 31.12 -22.22
CA LYS A 215 -32.61 32.27 -22.93
C LYS A 215 -32.11 31.90 -24.33
N SER A 216 -31.58 30.69 -24.50
CA SER A 216 -31.20 30.17 -25.82
C SER A 216 -32.41 29.94 -26.74
N LYS A 217 -33.62 29.89 -26.18
CA LYS A 217 -34.89 29.53 -26.85
C LYS A 217 -34.84 28.17 -27.53
N LEU A 218 -34.11 27.22 -26.94
CA LEU A 218 -34.13 25.82 -27.33
C LEU A 218 -35.30 25.13 -26.62
N GLU A 219 -36.20 24.52 -27.40
CA GLU A 219 -37.29 23.71 -26.85
C GLU A 219 -36.78 22.29 -26.59
N LEU A 220 -36.40 22.02 -25.34
CA LEU A 220 -35.92 20.72 -24.88
C LEU A 220 -36.86 20.17 -23.80
N ASN A 221 -37.06 18.85 -23.79
CA ASN A 221 -37.78 18.16 -22.72
C ASN A 221 -36.97 18.21 -21.41
N ASP A 222 -37.64 18.30 -20.26
CA ASP A 222 -37.02 18.27 -18.93
C ASP A 222 -36.08 17.08 -18.74
N ILE A 223 -36.44 15.89 -19.24
CA ILE A 223 -35.59 14.70 -19.17
C ILE A 223 -34.24 14.92 -19.88
N VAL A 224 -34.25 15.63 -21.02
CA VAL A 224 -33.04 15.96 -21.79
C VAL A 224 -32.21 16.99 -21.06
N ILE A 225 -32.84 18.03 -20.51
CA ILE A 225 -32.17 19.08 -19.72
C ILE A 225 -31.47 18.46 -18.51
N GLU A 226 -32.17 17.61 -17.77
CA GLU A 226 -31.61 16.88 -16.62
C GLU A 226 -30.48 15.95 -17.04
N ARG A 227 -30.58 15.29 -18.19
CA ARG A 227 -29.50 14.44 -18.71
C ARG A 227 -28.24 15.22 -19.09
N ILE A 228 -28.40 16.40 -19.70
CA ILE A 228 -27.26 17.27 -20.01
C ILE A 228 -26.61 17.72 -18.70
N TYR A 229 -27.42 18.22 -17.76
CA TYR A 229 -26.94 18.69 -16.46
C TYR A 229 -26.24 17.57 -15.67
N TYR A 230 -26.75 16.35 -15.70
CA TYR A 230 -26.13 15.18 -15.08
C TYR A 230 -24.67 14.97 -15.53
N TRP A 231 -24.37 15.19 -16.82
CA TRP A 231 -23.02 15.02 -17.35
C TRP A 231 -22.10 16.19 -16.99
N ILE A 232 -22.54 17.42 -17.23
CA ILE A 232 -21.67 18.61 -17.20
C ILE A 232 -21.75 19.42 -15.90
N GLN A 233 -22.74 19.12 -15.05
CA GLN A 233 -23.08 19.84 -13.80
C GLN A 233 -23.07 21.36 -13.93
N GLY A 234 -23.60 21.89 -15.03
CA GLY A 234 -23.73 23.32 -15.26
C GLY A 234 -22.42 24.05 -15.57
N ASN A 235 -21.34 23.34 -15.92
CA ASN A 235 -20.11 24.01 -16.34
C ASN A 235 -20.39 25.01 -17.50
N PRO A 236 -20.06 26.31 -17.37
CA PRO A 236 -20.53 27.32 -18.33
C PRO A 236 -20.07 27.08 -19.77
N ARG A 237 -18.80 26.67 -19.96
CA ARG A 237 -18.26 26.40 -21.30
C ARG A 237 -18.88 25.15 -21.91
N MET A 238 -18.91 24.05 -21.16
CA MET A 238 -19.53 22.80 -21.64
C MET A 238 -21.02 23.00 -21.92
N SER A 239 -21.72 23.78 -21.10
CA SER A 239 -23.13 24.11 -21.29
C SER A 239 -23.36 24.81 -22.62
N TRP A 240 -22.51 25.79 -22.96
CA TRP A 240 -22.59 26.50 -24.23
C TRP A 240 -22.33 25.57 -25.42
N GLU A 241 -21.24 24.81 -25.40
CA GLU A 241 -20.83 23.95 -26.52
C GLU A 241 -21.82 22.79 -26.75
N VAL A 242 -22.32 22.17 -25.68
CA VAL A 242 -23.31 21.09 -25.76
C VAL A 242 -24.63 21.64 -26.30
N LEU A 243 -25.16 22.74 -25.76
CA LEU A 243 -26.41 23.33 -26.26
C LEU A 243 -26.27 23.87 -27.69
N SER A 244 -25.12 24.42 -28.07
CA SER A 244 -24.84 24.84 -29.45
C SER A 244 -24.87 23.65 -30.43
N THR A 245 -24.29 22.52 -30.03
CA THR A 245 -24.30 21.28 -30.83
C THR A 245 -25.71 20.69 -30.92
N ILE A 246 -26.49 20.77 -29.84
CA ILE A 246 -27.90 20.37 -29.82
C ILE A 246 -28.74 21.28 -30.72
N GLU A 247 -28.51 22.60 -30.71
CA GLU A 247 -29.18 23.55 -31.59
C GLU A 247 -28.98 23.18 -33.07
N ASP A 248 -27.77 22.77 -33.45
CA ASP A 248 -27.48 22.31 -34.81
C ASP A 248 -28.25 21.03 -35.17
N LYS A 249 -28.30 20.05 -34.24
CA LYS A 249 -29.04 18.80 -34.44
C LYS A 249 -30.55 19.01 -34.53
N VAL A 250 -31.13 19.85 -33.68
CA VAL A 250 -32.55 20.22 -33.71
C VAL A 250 -32.89 20.88 -35.06
N LYS A 251 -32.02 21.76 -35.56
CA LYS A 251 -32.21 22.40 -36.88
C LYS A 251 -32.07 21.45 -38.06
N ALA A 252 -31.25 20.41 -37.91
CA ALA A 252 -31.17 19.33 -38.88
C ALA A 252 -32.39 18.38 -38.85
N GLY A 253 -33.37 18.62 -37.96
CA GLY A 253 -34.57 17.80 -37.82
C GLY A 253 -34.34 16.50 -37.05
N ILE A 254 -33.22 16.38 -36.32
CA ILE A 254 -32.89 15.21 -35.51
C ILE A 254 -33.61 15.33 -34.17
N ASN A 255 -34.38 14.30 -33.79
CA ASN A 255 -35.02 14.23 -32.48
C ASN A 255 -33.95 14.05 -31.39
N ILE A 256 -34.07 14.79 -30.28
CA ILE A 256 -33.08 14.76 -29.19
C ILE A 256 -33.65 13.98 -28.02
N ASP A 257 -33.04 12.84 -27.75
CA ASP A 257 -33.31 11.97 -26.61
C ASP A 257 -32.07 11.79 -25.73
N VAL A 258 -32.21 10.97 -24.68
CA VAL A 258 -31.13 10.70 -23.71
C VAL A 258 -29.89 10.09 -24.37
N ASP A 259 -30.08 9.20 -25.35
CA ASP A 259 -28.98 8.55 -26.06
C ASP A 259 -28.25 9.50 -27.00
N SER A 260 -29.00 10.39 -27.65
CA SER A 260 -28.44 11.49 -28.43
C SER A 260 -27.53 12.38 -27.58
N ILE A 261 -27.91 12.69 -26.34
CA ILE A 261 -27.07 13.44 -25.41
C ILE A 261 -25.79 12.67 -25.05
N ASN A 262 -25.89 11.37 -24.78
CA ASN A 262 -24.71 10.54 -24.47
C ASN A 262 -23.72 10.52 -25.66
N SER A 263 -24.22 10.41 -26.89
CA SER A 263 -23.39 10.51 -28.10
C SER A 263 -22.74 11.89 -28.22
N VAL A 264 -23.50 12.97 -28.02
CA VAL A 264 -22.96 14.34 -28.08
C VAL A 264 -21.84 14.54 -27.06
N ILE A 265 -22.03 14.11 -25.82
CA ILE A 265 -20.99 14.20 -24.78
C ILE A 265 -19.77 13.37 -25.14
N LYS A 266 -19.97 12.15 -25.65
CA LYS A 266 -18.88 11.27 -26.07
C LYS A 266 -18.06 11.90 -27.19
N ASP A 267 -18.73 12.35 -28.25
CA ASP A 267 -18.10 12.94 -29.43
C ASP A 267 -17.38 14.25 -29.12
N LEU A 268 -17.93 15.07 -28.22
CA LEU A 268 -17.33 16.34 -27.83
C LEU A 268 -16.15 16.19 -26.87
N TYR A 269 -16.26 15.32 -25.85
CA TYR A 269 -15.31 15.35 -24.71
C TYR A 269 -14.65 14.02 -24.37
N LEU A 270 -15.21 12.86 -24.75
CA LEU A 270 -14.72 11.54 -24.30
C LEU A 270 -14.09 10.68 -25.41
N SER A 271 -14.04 11.17 -26.65
CA SER A 271 -13.37 10.47 -27.76
C SER A 271 -11.89 10.89 -27.89
N ASN A 272 -11.63 12.16 -28.22
CA ASN A 272 -10.27 12.65 -28.49
C ASN A 272 -9.64 13.42 -27.32
N TYR A 273 -10.46 13.89 -26.37
CA TYR A 273 -10.03 14.71 -25.23
C TYR A 273 -9.25 15.98 -25.62
N ASP A 274 -9.50 16.50 -26.83
CA ASP A 274 -8.84 17.66 -27.44
C ASP A 274 -9.64 18.96 -27.25
N ARG A 275 -10.77 18.88 -26.54
CA ARG A 275 -11.65 20.02 -26.31
C ARG A 275 -11.48 20.63 -24.92
N PRO A 276 -11.51 21.96 -24.81
CA PRO A 276 -11.49 22.58 -23.52
C PRO A 276 -12.79 22.44 -22.73
N PRO A 277 -12.73 22.27 -21.39
CA PRO A 277 -11.54 22.36 -20.54
C PRO A 277 -10.74 21.05 -20.38
N ILE A 278 -11.17 19.94 -20.99
CA ILE A 278 -10.60 18.60 -20.76
C ILE A 278 -9.15 18.48 -21.24
N ASP A 279 -8.84 19.04 -22.41
CA ASP A 279 -7.49 19.09 -22.97
C ASP A 279 -6.47 19.64 -21.95
N HIS A 280 -6.77 20.81 -21.39
CA HIS A 280 -5.92 21.52 -20.46
C HIS A 280 -5.85 20.81 -19.11
N ILE A 281 -6.98 20.27 -18.62
CA ILE A 281 -7.02 19.47 -17.39
C ILE A 281 -6.09 18.26 -17.51
N ARG A 282 -6.15 17.53 -18.63
CA ARG A 282 -5.29 16.35 -18.85
C ARG A 282 -3.83 16.74 -18.96
N VAL A 283 -3.49 17.84 -19.63
CA VAL A 283 -2.10 18.34 -19.69
C VAL A 283 -1.58 18.67 -18.29
N LEU A 284 -2.35 19.41 -17.48
CA LEU A 284 -1.97 19.76 -16.10
C LEU A 284 -1.79 18.51 -15.23
N ALA A 285 -2.77 17.60 -15.25
CA ALA A 285 -2.73 16.36 -14.47
C ALA A 285 -1.60 15.42 -14.92
N SER A 286 -1.20 15.46 -16.20
CA SER A 286 -0.05 14.69 -16.70
C SER A 286 1.28 15.24 -16.19
N ALA A 287 1.38 16.55 -15.97
CA ALA A 287 2.63 17.23 -15.60
C ALA A 287 2.88 17.31 -14.08
N ASP A 288 1.85 17.34 -13.24
CA ASP A 288 1.97 17.56 -11.79
C ASP A 288 1.69 16.28 -10.98
N LYS A 289 2.70 15.80 -10.23
CA LYS A 289 2.59 14.61 -9.37
C LYS A 289 1.61 14.79 -8.20
N ASP A 290 1.44 16.00 -7.68
CA ASP A 290 0.47 16.29 -6.62
C ASP A 290 -0.96 16.13 -7.16
N LEU A 291 -1.21 16.56 -8.40
CA LEU A 291 -2.49 16.36 -9.07
C LEU A 291 -2.76 14.87 -9.34
N GLN A 292 -1.75 14.11 -9.74
CA GLN A 292 -1.88 12.64 -9.94
C GLN A 292 -2.21 11.93 -8.63
N SER A 293 -1.49 12.23 -7.55
CA SER A 293 -1.74 11.69 -6.21
C SER A 293 -3.14 12.06 -5.70
N GLY A 294 -3.55 13.32 -5.91
CA GLY A 294 -4.90 13.79 -5.61
C GLY A 294 -5.97 13.02 -6.38
N LEU A 295 -5.76 12.80 -7.69
CA LEU A 295 -6.67 12.03 -8.53
C LEU A 295 -6.80 10.56 -8.10
N PHE A 296 -5.70 9.90 -7.74
CA PHE A 296 -5.76 8.56 -7.14
C PHE A 296 -6.57 8.55 -5.84
N SER A 297 -6.36 9.56 -4.99
CA SER A 297 -7.09 9.67 -3.73
C SER A 297 -8.59 9.89 -3.95
N MET A 298 -8.98 10.67 -4.96
CA MET A 298 -10.39 10.87 -5.34
C MET A 298 -11.06 9.57 -5.84
N HIS A 299 -10.38 8.79 -6.68
CA HIS A 299 -10.91 7.51 -7.18
C HIS A 299 -11.12 6.47 -6.08
N TYR A 300 -10.27 6.45 -5.04
CA TYR A 300 -10.40 5.53 -3.90
C TYR A 300 -11.08 6.15 -2.67
N ASN A 301 -11.70 7.33 -2.81
CA ASN A 301 -12.38 8.06 -1.75
C ASN A 301 -11.53 8.27 -0.46
N LYS A 302 -10.25 8.57 -0.63
CA LYS A 302 -9.29 8.85 0.44
C LYS A 302 -9.23 10.36 0.74
N PRO A 303 -8.93 10.76 1.99
CA PRO A 303 -8.75 12.17 2.32
C PRO A 303 -7.53 12.77 1.63
N VAL A 304 -7.64 14.02 1.19
CA VAL A 304 -6.54 14.79 0.57
C VAL A 304 -6.20 16.01 1.42
N SER A 305 -4.91 16.39 1.42
CA SER A 305 -4.45 17.59 2.12
C SER A 305 -5.02 18.87 1.50
N ASP A 306 -5.09 19.95 2.29
CA ASP A 306 -5.62 21.25 1.84
C ASP A 306 -4.86 21.80 0.63
N HIS A 307 -3.53 21.58 0.57
CA HIS A 307 -2.69 21.96 -0.55
C HIS A 307 -3.10 21.25 -1.85
N ILE A 308 -3.25 19.92 -1.80
CA ILE A 308 -3.67 19.12 -2.96
C ILE A 308 -5.11 19.46 -3.37
N ARG A 309 -5.99 19.70 -2.39
CA ARG A 309 -7.38 20.12 -2.63
C ARG A 309 -7.46 21.44 -3.39
N SER A 310 -6.69 22.44 -2.96
CA SER A 310 -6.58 23.73 -3.66
C SER A 310 -6.06 23.55 -5.08
N LYS A 311 -5.00 22.73 -5.28
CA LYS A 311 -4.50 22.41 -6.61
C LYS A 311 -5.54 21.74 -7.52
N LEU A 312 -6.27 20.74 -7.02
CA LEU A 312 -7.33 20.05 -7.78
C LEU A 312 -8.45 21.01 -8.18
N TYR A 313 -8.82 21.94 -7.30
CA TYR A 313 -9.80 23.00 -7.59
C TYR A 313 -9.30 23.96 -8.68
N LEU A 314 -8.05 24.44 -8.56
CA LEU A 314 -7.44 25.37 -9.51
C LEU A 314 -7.19 24.73 -10.89
N ALA A 315 -6.93 23.42 -10.93
CA ALA A 315 -6.87 22.65 -12.16
C ALA A 315 -8.26 22.48 -12.82
N GLY A 316 -9.35 22.68 -12.08
CA GLY A 316 -10.72 22.50 -12.57
C GLY A 316 -11.24 21.07 -12.44
N ILE A 317 -10.57 20.24 -11.63
CA ILE A 317 -10.88 18.81 -11.43
C ILE A 317 -11.94 18.63 -10.35
N ALA A 318 -11.82 19.37 -9.24
CA ALA A 318 -12.66 19.23 -8.06
C ALA A 318 -13.62 20.43 -7.88
N ALA A 319 -14.75 20.18 -7.20
CA ALA A 319 -15.65 21.22 -6.72
C ALA A 319 -15.08 21.93 -5.47
N PRO A 320 -15.47 23.18 -5.18
CA PRO A 320 -15.09 23.83 -3.92
C PRO A 320 -15.82 23.13 -2.75
N SER A 321 -15.06 22.59 -1.77
CA SER A 321 -15.58 21.83 -0.64
C SER A 321 -14.89 22.25 0.68
N GLU A 322 -15.63 22.21 1.79
CA GLU A 322 -15.13 22.51 3.14
C GLU A 322 -14.19 21.41 3.67
N ALA A 323 -13.33 21.75 4.63
CA ALA A 323 -12.16 20.95 5.04
C ALA A 323 -12.45 19.48 5.45
N ASP A 324 -13.68 19.15 5.87
CA ASP A 324 -14.04 17.84 6.45
C ASP A 324 -14.76 16.86 5.48
N GLU A 325 -15.01 17.21 4.22
CA GLU A 325 -15.64 16.31 3.24
C GLU A 325 -14.67 15.69 2.22
N SER A 326 -15.00 14.48 1.76
CA SER A 326 -14.34 13.80 0.64
C SER A 326 -14.41 14.64 -0.63
N VAL A 327 -13.29 14.82 -1.32
CA VAL A 327 -13.22 15.65 -2.53
C VAL A 327 -13.84 14.91 -3.72
N ALA A 328 -14.94 15.44 -4.25
CA ALA A 328 -15.64 14.88 -5.40
C ALA A 328 -15.19 15.52 -6.72
N PHE A 329 -15.27 14.75 -7.82
CA PHE A 329 -15.10 15.27 -9.17
C PHE A 329 -16.14 16.34 -9.46
N LYS A 330 -15.71 17.41 -10.13
CA LYS A 330 -16.55 18.56 -10.45
C LYS A 330 -17.74 18.22 -11.34
N ASN A 331 -17.54 17.31 -12.30
CA ASN A 331 -18.62 16.77 -13.11
C ASN A 331 -18.21 15.40 -13.70
N ARG A 332 -19.18 14.70 -14.29
CA ARG A 332 -18.99 13.33 -14.81
C ARG A 332 -18.14 13.29 -16.08
N VAL A 333 -18.11 14.38 -16.86
CA VAL A 333 -17.23 14.46 -18.04
C VAL A 333 -15.76 14.50 -17.58
N VAL A 334 -15.44 15.31 -16.58
CA VAL A 334 -14.10 15.38 -15.98
C VAL A 334 -13.72 14.02 -15.38
N GLU A 335 -14.59 13.43 -14.56
CA GLU A 335 -14.39 12.09 -13.98
C GLU A 335 -14.10 11.03 -15.06
N ALA A 336 -14.94 10.94 -16.09
CA ALA A 336 -14.78 9.98 -17.18
C ALA A 336 -13.52 10.25 -18.03
N SER A 337 -13.13 11.52 -18.19
CA SER A 337 -11.94 11.90 -18.96
C SER A 337 -10.61 11.62 -18.25
N LEU A 338 -10.66 11.48 -16.92
CA LEU A 338 -9.53 11.22 -16.03
C LEU A 338 -9.66 9.82 -15.40
N SER A 339 -9.99 8.83 -16.22
CA SER A 339 -10.21 7.45 -15.76
C SER A 339 -8.96 6.87 -15.09
N GLU A 340 -9.17 5.90 -14.20
CA GLU A 340 -8.09 5.12 -13.57
C GLU A 340 -7.16 4.49 -14.62
N THR A 341 -7.72 4.03 -15.74
CA THR A 341 -6.96 3.48 -16.87
C THR A 341 -6.04 4.51 -17.52
N TRP A 342 -6.50 5.75 -17.70
CA TRP A 342 -5.67 6.83 -18.22
C TRP A 342 -4.63 7.29 -17.21
N LEU A 343 -4.98 7.41 -15.92
CA LEU A 343 -4.02 7.75 -14.86
C LEU A 343 -2.91 6.70 -14.72
N SER A 344 -3.27 5.43 -14.82
CA SER A 344 -2.32 4.33 -14.84
C SER A 344 -1.40 4.42 -16.06
N SER A 345 -1.91 4.84 -17.23
CA SER A 345 -1.09 5.07 -18.42
C SER A 345 -0.09 6.23 -18.26
N LEU A 346 -0.41 7.26 -17.45
CA LEU A 346 0.52 8.36 -17.15
C LEU A 346 1.67 7.93 -16.24
N SER A 347 1.38 7.05 -15.26
CA SER A 347 2.40 6.49 -14.38
C SER A 347 3.39 5.56 -15.11
N LEU A 348 3.01 5.05 -16.28
CA LEU A 348 3.84 4.24 -17.17
C LEU A 348 4.65 5.08 -18.18
N ASN A 349 4.27 6.35 -18.40
CA ASN A 349 4.79 7.23 -19.45
C ASN A 349 5.70 8.37 -18.98
N SER A 350 6.20 8.36 -17.73
CA SER A 350 7.37 9.21 -17.41
C SER A 350 8.56 8.70 -18.22
N TYR A 351 8.94 9.40 -19.30
CA TYR A 351 10.05 9.11 -20.21
C TYR A 351 11.07 8.12 -19.65
N VAL A 352 10.94 6.84 -20.00
CA VAL A 352 12.01 5.86 -19.79
C VAL A 352 13.05 6.18 -20.84
N SER A 353 14.13 6.88 -20.46
CA SER A 353 15.31 7.01 -21.30
C SER A 353 16.25 5.84 -21.03
N ILE A 354 17.01 5.41 -22.05
CA ILE A 354 18.06 4.40 -21.88
C ILE A 354 19.02 4.82 -20.76
N ASP A 355 19.39 6.11 -20.68
CA ASP A 355 20.28 6.64 -19.65
C ASP A 355 19.70 6.50 -18.24
N SER A 356 18.42 6.83 -18.05
CA SER A 356 17.75 6.66 -16.75
C SER A 356 17.61 5.19 -16.36
N THR A 357 17.39 4.31 -17.35
CA THR A 357 17.30 2.86 -17.11
C THR A 357 18.67 2.28 -16.75
N LEU A 358 19.73 2.74 -17.42
CA LEU A 358 21.11 2.37 -17.10
C LEU A 358 21.53 2.90 -15.73
N GLU A 359 21.04 4.06 -15.30
CA GLU A 359 21.28 4.57 -13.95
C GLU A 359 20.67 3.63 -12.89
N LEU A 360 19.45 3.14 -13.10
CA LEU A 360 18.83 2.13 -12.24
C LEU A 360 19.63 0.82 -12.24
N PHE A 361 20.08 0.37 -13.42
CA PHE A 361 20.92 -0.82 -13.55
C PHE A 361 22.23 -0.68 -12.76
N ASN A 362 22.90 0.48 -12.86
CA ASN A 362 24.15 0.76 -12.16
C ASN A 362 23.95 0.91 -10.64
N LYS A 363 22.76 1.37 -10.22
CA LYS A 363 22.34 1.36 -8.81
C LYS A 363 21.93 -0.02 -8.29
N LYS A 364 22.01 -1.07 -9.13
CA LYS A 364 21.60 -2.45 -8.83
C LYS A 364 20.09 -2.61 -8.56
N GLU A 365 19.27 -1.68 -9.02
CA GLU A 365 17.80 -1.73 -8.92
C GLU A 365 17.22 -2.57 -10.07
N TYR A 366 17.61 -3.85 -10.14
CA TYR A 366 17.37 -4.71 -11.31
C TYR A 366 15.89 -4.97 -11.61
N ILE A 367 15.01 -4.98 -10.62
CA ILE A 367 13.55 -5.13 -10.82
C ILE A 367 12.97 -3.91 -11.54
N ALA A 368 13.36 -2.71 -11.10
CA ALA A 368 12.92 -1.45 -11.70
C ALA A 368 13.53 -1.27 -13.10
N ALA A 369 14.82 -1.59 -13.25
CA ALA A 369 15.52 -1.56 -14.52
C ALA A 369 14.93 -2.55 -15.54
N GLU A 370 14.59 -3.79 -15.13
CA GLU A 370 13.94 -4.78 -15.99
C GLU A 370 12.61 -4.24 -16.55
N LYS A 371 11.76 -3.69 -15.68
CA LYS A 371 10.46 -3.13 -16.10
C LYS A 371 10.63 -2.01 -17.13
N GLN A 372 11.63 -1.15 -16.93
CA GLN A 372 11.93 -0.04 -17.84
C GLN A 372 12.53 -0.53 -19.18
N PHE A 373 13.46 -1.50 -19.15
CA PHE A 373 14.01 -2.08 -20.37
C PHE A 373 12.96 -2.85 -21.19
N LEU A 374 11.97 -3.49 -20.55
CA LEU A 374 10.83 -4.11 -21.24
C LEU A 374 9.99 -3.06 -21.96
N THR A 375 9.71 -1.91 -21.33
CA THR A 375 8.99 -0.81 -22.01
C THR A 375 9.79 -0.27 -23.20
N LEU A 376 11.12 -0.17 -23.08
CA LEU A 376 11.99 0.27 -24.19
C LEU A 376 11.98 -0.70 -25.38
N ILE A 377 11.81 -2.01 -25.14
CA ILE A 377 11.76 -3.00 -26.22
C ILE A 377 10.48 -2.91 -27.07
N GLU A 378 9.40 -2.38 -26.51
CA GLU A 378 8.09 -2.21 -27.16
C GLU A 378 8.02 -0.92 -27.99
N SER A 379 8.83 0.09 -27.67
CA SER A 379 9.04 1.26 -28.52
C SER A 379 9.92 0.90 -29.71
N GLU A 380 9.54 1.27 -30.93
CA GLU A 380 10.30 0.92 -32.15
C GLU A 380 11.71 1.52 -32.12
N ILE A 381 12.71 0.66 -31.95
CA ILE A 381 14.15 0.98 -31.90
C ILE A 381 14.88 0.15 -32.97
N ASN A 382 16.00 0.65 -33.50
CA ASN A 382 16.85 -0.06 -34.47
C ASN A 382 17.42 -1.40 -33.93
N ASP A 383 17.80 -2.32 -34.83
CA ASP A 383 18.26 -3.67 -34.48
C ASP A 383 19.51 -3.69 -33.57
N GLU A 384 20.44 -2.73 -33.71
CA GLU A 384 21.66 -2.68 -32.88
C GLU A 384 21.36 -2.35 -31.41
N MET A 385 20.49 -1.37 -31.15
CA MET A 385 20.13 -0.97 -29.79
C MET A 385 19.20 -2.01 -29.16
N LEU A 386 18.44 -2.74 -29.97
CA LEU A 386 17.61 -3.86 -29.53
C LEU A 386 18.45 -4.98 -28.90
N ASP A 387 19.59 -5.33 -29.48
CA ASP A 387 20.49 -6.34 -28.92
C ASP A 387 21.20 -5.85 -27.64
N PHE A 388 21.56 -4.57 -27.56
CA PHE A 388 22.06 -3.97 -26.30
C PHE A 388 21.02 -4.06 -25.17
N ILE A 389 19.76 -3.71 -25.45
CA ILE A 389 18.66 -3.77 -24.47
C ILE A 389 18.42 -5.23 -24.05
N ARG A 390 18.42 -6.17 -25.00
CA ARG A 390 18.28 -7.61 -24.70
C ARG A 390 19.40 -8.15 -23.83
N TYR A 391 20.65 -7.74 -24.09
CA TYR A 391 21.79 -8.11 -23.25
C TYR A 391 21.63 -7.56 -21.83
N LYS A 392 21.19 -6.30 -21.67
CA LYS A 392 20.89 -5.74 -20.33
C LYS A 392 19.68 -6.39 -19.65
N LEU A 393 18.65 -6.78 -20.41
CA LEU A 393 17.53 -7.58 -19.91
C LEU A 393 17.97 -8.97 -19.46
N ALA A 394 18.87 -9.63 -20.20
CA ALA A 394 19.44 -10.91 -19.80
C ALA A 394 20.18 -10.77 -18.46
N ALA A 395 20.98 -9.72 -18.28
CA ALA A 395 21.62 -9.42 -17.01
C ALA A 395 20.61 -9.11 -15.89
N CYS A 396 19.61 -8.25 -16.12
CA CYS A 396 18.58 -7.93 -15.11
C CYS A 396 17.81 -9.17 -14.67
N THR A 397 17.34 -9.98 -15.63
CA THR A 397 16.60 -11.21 -15.36
C THR A 397 17.46 -12.23 -14.62
N LEU A 398 18.75 -12.30 -14.92
CA LEU A 398 19.70 -13.16 -14.20
C LEU A 398 19.80 -12.74 -12.72
N PHE A 399 20.00 -11.45 -12.45
CA PHE A 399 20.07 -10.91 -11.08
C PHE A 399 18.74 -11.03 -10.35
N ASN A 400 17.61 -11.00 -11.06
CA ASN A 400 16.26 -11.23 -10.53
C ASN A 400 15.87 -12.72 -10.43
N ALA A 401 16.80 -13.67 -10.59
CA ALA A 401 16.56 -15.12 -10.53
C ALA A 401 15.61 -15.70 -11.61
N LYS A 402 15.34 -14.97 -12.69
CA LYS A 402 14.45 -15.38 -13.80
C LYS A 402 15.23 -16.09 -14.91
N TYR A 403 15.82 -17.24 -14.60
CA TYR A 403 16.77 -17.94 -15.47
C TYR A 403 16.20 -18.35 -16.84
N THR A 404 14.91 -18.69 -16.91
CA THR A 404 14.24 -19.01 -18.19
C THR A 404 14.19 -17.80 -19.12
N ASP A 405 13.96 -16.61 -18.55
CA ASP A 405 13.93 -15.36 -19.30
C ASP A 405 15.34 -14.94 -19.70
N THR A 406 16.34 -15.15 -18.84
CA THR A 406 17.76 -14.96 -19.18
C THR A 406 18.16 -15.78 -20.42
N ILE A 407 17.85 -17.08 -20.43
CA ILE A 407 18.12 -17.96 -21.58
C ILE A 407 17.42 -17.43 -22.84
N LYS A 408 16.16 -17.01 -22.72
CA LYS A 408 15.38 -16.46 -23.83
C LYS A 408 16.05 -15.21 -24.41
N TYR A 409 16.43 -14.23 -23.58
CA TYR A 409 17.03 -12.99 -24.06
C TYR A 409 18.42 -13.18 -24.64
N CYS A 410 19.27 -14.02 -24.04
CA CYS A 410 20.57 -14.38 -24.61
C CYS A 410 20.45 -15.02 -26.00
N LYS A 411 19.49 -15.94 -26.20
CA LYS A 411 19.26 -16.60 -27.51
C LYS A 411 18.70 -15.69 -28.59
N LEU A 412 18.16 -14.52 -28.22
CA LEU A 412 17.59 -13.55 -29.17
C LEU A 412 18.62 -12.57 -29.73
N LEU A 413 19.85 -12.56 -29.21
CA LEU A 413 20.94 -11.71 -29.69
C LEU A 413 21.39 -12.14 -31.09
N LYS A 414 21.52 -11.18 -32.02
CA LYS A 414 21.90 -11.42 -33.42
C LYS A 414 23.30 -10.92 -33.75
N ASP A 415 23.69 -9.74 -33.24
CA ASP A 415 24.99 -9.11 -33.50
C ASP A 415 25.91 -9.21 -32.27
N VAL A 416 26.56 -10.37 -32.15
CA VAL A 416 27.37 -10.72 -30.97
C VAL A 416 28.80 -10.16 -31.05
N GLU A 417 29.19 -9.43 -32.09
CA GLU A 417 30.55 -8.86 -32.21
C GLU A 417 30.75 -7.59 -31.37
N LYS A 418 29.67 -6.87 -31.05
CA LYS A 418 29.68 -5.65 -30.20
C LYS A 418 29.31 -5.91 -28.74
N ILE A 419 28.95 -7.14 -28.38
CA ILE A 419 28.56 -7.58 -27.04
C ILE A 419 29.63 -8.53 -26.51
N ASP A 420 29.90 -8.51 -25.21
CA ASP A 420 30.86 -9.44 -24.62
C ASP A 420 30.32 -10.89 -24.68
N GLN A 421 30.80 -11.65 -25.67
CA GLN A 421 30.40 -13.04 -25.89
C GLN A 421 30.70 -13.93 -24.68
N ARG A 422 31.78 -13.63 -23.95
CA ARG A 422 32.20 -14.44 -22.81
C ARG A 422 31.21 -14.29 -21.67
N GLU A 423 30.73 -13.07 -21.42
CA GLU A 423 29.67 -12.85 -20.44
C GLU A 423 28.36 -13.51 -20.86
N VAL A 424 27.99 -13.46 -22.14
CA VAL A 424 26.77 -14.12 -22.64
C VAL A 424 26.83 -15.64 -22.45
N SER A 425 27.95 -16.29 -22.79
CA SER A 425 28.14 -17.72 -22.55
C SER A 425 28.11 -18.07 -21.06
N TRP A 426 28.68 -17.21 -20.18
CA TRP A 426 28.56 -17.42 -18.74
C TRP A 426 27.10 -17.32 -18.27
N MET A 427 26.36 -16.28 -18.69
CA MET A 427 24.95 -16.09 -18.32
C MET A 427 24.08 -17.27 -18.80
N LEU A 428 24.31 -17.76 -20.02
CA LEU A 428 23.64 -18.94 -20.58
C LEU A 428 23.97 -20.19 -19.78
N GLY A 429 25.26 -20.51 -19.62
CA GLY A 429 25.72 -21.70 -18.94
C GLY A 429 25.22 -21.78 -17.49
N PHE A 430 25.33 -20.67 -16.76
CA PHE A 430 24.82 -20.57 -15.40
C PHE A 430 23.29 -20.69 -15.33
N SER A 431 22.54 -20.05 -16.24
CA SER A 431 21.07 -20.15 -16.26
C SER A 431 20.59 -21.56 -16.64
N PHE A 432 21.29 -22.25 -17.55
CA PHE A 432 21.03 -23.66 -17.85
C PHE A 432 21.25 -24.55 -16.63
N PHE A 433 22.34 -24.34 -15.89
CA PHE A 433 22.59 -25.07 -14.65
C PHE A 433 21.46 -24.86 -13.62
N LYS A 434 20.99 -23.62 -13.45
CA LYS A 434 19.90 -23.30 -12.52
C LYS A 434 18.54 -23.85 -12.96
N THR A 435 18.29 -23.99 -14.25
CA THR A 435 17.10 -24.64 -14.82
C THR A 435 17.26 -26.17 -14.97
N ASN A 436 18.32 -26.76 -14.37
CA ASN A 436 18.62 -28.19 -14.38
C ASN A 436 18.89 -28.78 -15.79
N SER A 437 19.29 -27.94 -16.74
CA SER A 437 19.74 -28.34 -18.09
C SER A 437 21.26 -28.50 -18.09
N ILE A 438 21.75 -29.63 -17.56
CA ILE A 438 23.18 -29.81 -17.22
C ILE A 438 24.11 -29.86 -18.45
N GLU A 439 23.79 -30.63 -19.48
CA GLU A 439 24.68 -30.74 -20.67
C GLU A 439 24.87 -29.39 -21.40
N PRO A 440 23.81 -28.60 -21.69
CA PRO A 440 23.98 -27.25 -22.25
C PRO A 440 24.77 -26.30 -21.33
N ALA A 441 24.66 -26.47 -20.01
CA ALA A 441 25.43 -25.68 -19.06
C ALA A 441 26.94 -25.96 -19.16
N ILE A 442 27.30 -27.25 -19.25
CA ILE A 442 28.69 -27.70 -19.41
C ILE A 442 29.26 -27.18 -20.73
N GLU A 443 28.52 -27.29 -21.83
CA GLU A 443 28.95 -26.84 -23.16
C GLU A 443 29.32 -25.35 -23.15
N GLU A 444 28.41 -24.48 -22.70
CA GLU A 444 28.64 -23.02 -22.66
C GLU A 444 29.77 -22.61 -21.70
N LEU A 445 29.85 -23.23 -20.52
CA LEU A 445 30.88 -22.89 -19.53
C LEU A 445 32.27 -23.41 -19.95
N SER A 446 32.35 -24.54 -20.64
CA SER A 446 33.62 -25.13 -21.09
C SER A 446 34.43 -24.22 -22.02
N ILE A 447 33.73 -23.38 -22.81
CA ILE A 447 34.32 -22.38 -23.70
C ILE A 447 35.17 -21.40 -22.89
N LEU A 448 34.67 -20.97 -21.73
CA LEU A 448 35.33 -20.01 -20.85
C LEU A 448 36.48 -20.64 -20.07
N VAL A 449 36.30 -21.87 -19.60
CA VAL A 449 37.34 -22.61 -18.86
C VAL A 449 38.55 -22.88 -19.74
N SER A 450 38.33 -23.15 -21.02
CA SER A 450 39.38 -23.45 -22.01
C SER A 450 40.09 -22.21 -22.56
N GLY A 451 39.60 -21.00 -22.25
CA GLY A 451 40.21 -19.75 -22.70
C GLY A 451 41.59 -19.49 -22.09
N GLU A 452 42.41 -18.67 -22.76
CA GLU A 452 43.77 -18.32 -22.31
C GLU A 452 43.77 -17.17 -21.29
N GLU A 453 42.66 -16.42 -21.18
CA GLU A 453 42.52 -15.28 -20.28
C GLU A 453 42.66 -15.70 -18.81
N LEU A 454 43.14 -14.81 -17.95
CA LEU A 454 43.26 -15.02 -16.51
C LEU A 454 42.52 -13.89 -15.77
N ASP A 455 41.19 -13.89 -15.89
CA ASP A 455 40.31 -12.88 -15.32
C ASP A 455 39.23 -13.48 -14.42
N SER A 456 38.52 -12.61 -13.69
CA SER A 456 37.47 -12.99 -12.74
C SER A 456 36.36 -13.83 -13.38
N LEU A 457 36.00 -13.52 -14.62
CA LEU A 457 34.95 -14.22 -15.35
C LEU A 457 35.32 -15.68 -15.61
N LYS A 458 36.56 -15.97 -16.03
CA LYS A 458 37.03 -17.35 -16.20
C LYS A 458 36.97 -18.13 -14.90
N TYR A 459 37.50 -17.57 -13.81
CA TYR A 459 37.52 -18.29 -12.53
C TYR A 459 36.10 -18.56 -12.03
N ARG A 460 35.19 -17.58 -12.16
CA ARG A 460 33.76 -17.75 -11.87
C ARG A 460 33.13 -18.86 -12.71
N ALA A 461 33.34 -18.81 -14.03
CA ALA A 461 32.85 -19.84 -14.94
C ALA A 461 33.42 -21.23 -14.62
N THR A 462 34.67 -21.31 -14.13
CA THR A 462 35.32 -22.58 -13.79
C THR A 462 34.69 -23.25 -12.55
N VAL A 463 34.38 -22.49 -11.50
CA VAL A 463 33.63 -23.08 -10.35
C VAL A 463 32.19 -23.42 -10.75
N ASP A 464 31.51 -22.60 -11.54
CA ASP A 464 30.18 -22.92 -12.06
C ASP A 464 30.20 -24.19 -12.96
N TYR A 465 31.26 -24.36 -13.76
CA TYR A 465 31.50 -25.56 -14.57
C TYR A 465 31.72 -26.79 -13.70
N CYS A 466 32.55 -26.69 -12.65
CA CYS A 466 32.76 -27.77 -11.68
C CYS A 466 31.45 -28.20 -11.01
N LEU A 467 30.58 -27.24 -10.65
CA LEU A 467 29.26 -27.52 -10.09
C LEU A 467 28.33 -28.22 -11.09
N ALA A 468 28.38 -27.85 -12.37
CA ALA A 468 27.64 -28.53 -13.42
C ALA A 468 28.15 -29.97 -13.63
N LEU A 469 29.46 -30.18 -13.64
CA LEU A 469 30.08 -31.51 -13.72
C LEU A 469 29.70 -32.40 -12.53
N LEU A 470 29.67 -31.86 -11.31
CA LEU A 470 29.22 -32.60 -10.11
C LEU A 470 27.80 -33.14 -10.25
N LYS A 471 26.91 -32.41 -10.92
CA LYS A 471 25.53 -32.83 -11.18
C LYS A 471 25.38 -33.72 -12.42
N SER A 472 26.41 -33.81 -13.27
CA SER A 472 26.37 -34.65 -14.46
C SER A 472 26.34 -36.13 -14.09
N ASN A 473 25.84 -36.98 -15.00
CA ASN A 473 25.81 -38.44 -14.79
C ASN A 473 27.20 -39.09 -14.96
N ASN A 474 28.22 -38.33 -15.36
CA ASN A 474 29.56 -38.82 -15.66
C ASN A 474 30.51 -38.57 -14.47
N ASN A 475 31.49 -39.45 -14.27
CA ASN A 475 32.45 -39.28 -13.19
C ASN A 475 33.60 -38.35 -13.62
N HIS A 476 33.52 -37.09 -13.19
CA HIS A 476 34.53 -36.05 -13.44
C HIS A 476 35.37 -35.66 -12.21
N THR A 477 35.38 -36.51 -11.17
CA THR A 477 35.96 -36.18 -9.85
C THR A 477 37.41 -35.67 -9.93
N ASP A 478 38.28 -36.34 -10.68
CA ASP A 478 39.70 -35.95 -10.79
C ASP A 478 39.89 -34.61 -11.51
N GLU A 479 39.07 -34.35 -12.52
CA GLU A 479 39.08 -33.09 -13.28
C GLU A 479 38.65 -31.93 -12.37
N ILE A 480 37.56 -32.10 -11.63
CA ILE A 480 37.01 -31.11 -10.69
C ILE A 480 38.03 -30.79 -9.60
N ILE A 481 38.64 -31.81 -8.98
CA ILE A 481 39.66 -31.61 -7.93
C ILE A 481 40.85 -30.83 -8.48
N ARG A 482 41.33 -31.16 -9.69
CA ARG A 482 42.45 -30.46 -10.33
C ARG A 482 42.13 -29.00 -10.58
N LEU A 483 40.96 -28.70 -11.15
CA LEU A 483 40.53 -27.32 -11.44
C LEU A 483 40.40 -26.50 -10.15
N CYS A 484 39.71 -27.03 -9.13
CA CYS A 484 39.54 -26.33 -7.85
C CYS A 484 40.87 -26.05 -7.15
N LYS A 485 41.81 -27.01 -7.17
CA LYS A 485 43.17 -26.80 -6.61
C LYS A 485 43.96 -25.73 -7.37
N SER A 486 43.85 -25.68 -8.70
CA SER A 486 44.48 -24.63 -9.52
C SER A 486 43.94 -23.24 -9.17
N ILE A 487 42.61 -23.10 -9.10
CA ILE A 487 41.94 -21.85 -8.72
C ILE A 487 42.44 -21.36 -7.36
N ILE A 488 42.47 -22.24 -6.36
CA ILE A 488 42.91 -21.87 -5.00
C ILE A 488 44.36 -21.40 -5.02
N GLN A 489 45.25 -22.14 -5.71
CA GLN A 489 46.66 -21.79 -5.80
C GLN A 489 46.90 -20.45 -6.51
N GLU A 490 46.14 -20.15 -7.56
CA GLU A 490 46.30 -18.92 -8.36
C GLU A 490 45.71 -17.70 -7.66
N LEU A 491 44.53 -17.85 -7.05
CA LEU A 491 43.79 -16.72 -6.49
C LEU A 491 44.14 -16.41 -5.03
N SER A 492 44.62 -17.37 -4.22
CA SER A 492 44.89 -17.12 -2.78
C SER A 492 45.89 -15.97 -2.56
N ILE A 493 46.92 -15.89 -3.40
CA ILE A 493 47.95 -14.82 -3.34
C ILE A 493 47.37 -13.47 -3.77
N SER A 494 46.44 -13.48 -4.75
CA SER A 494 45.81 -12.25 -5.25
C SER A 494 44.89 -11.60 -4.20
N VAL A 495 44.14 -12.41 -3.44
CA VAL A 495 43.21 -11.92 -2.40
C VAL A 495 43.90 -11.15 -1.29
N GLU A 496 45.09 -11.58 -0.88
CA GLU A 496 45.85 -10.91 0.19
C GLU A 496 46.31 -9.50 -0.22
N ASN A 497 46.53 -9.29 -1.52
CA ASN A 497 47.10 -8.07 -2.07
C ASN A 497 46.07 -7.12 -2.71
N GLU A 498 44.78 -7.49 -2.77
CA GLU A 498 43.73 -6.71 -3.43
C GLU A 498 43.17 -5.61 -2.50
N PRO A 499 43.40 -4.30 -2.80
CA PRO A 499 42.90 -3.20 -1.98
C PRO A 499 41.41 -2.90 -2.19
N LEU A 500 40.82 -3.30 -3.33
CA LEU A 500 39.42 -3.03 -3.63
C LEU A 500 38.53 -4.12 -3.02
N ILE A 501 37.72 -3.75 -2.02
CA ILE A 501 36.90 -4.69 -1.26
C ILE A 501 35.92 -5.49 -2.12
N ASP A 502 35.44 -4.89 -3.21
CA ASP A 502 34.47 -5.49 -4.12
C ASP A 502 35.08 -6.64 -4.95
N ILE A 503 36.27 -6.39 -5.48
CA ILE A 503 37.04 -7.38 -6.23
C ILE A 503 37.49 -8.48 -5.28
N LYS A 504 37.98 -8.11 -4.10
CA LYS A 504 38.38 -9.05 -3.06
C LYS A 504 37.26 -10.02 -2.68
N ASN A 505 36.04 -9.51 -2.43
CA ASN A 505 34.88 -10.34 -2.10
C ASN A 505 34.49 -11.30 -3.24
N SER A 506 34.58 -10.84 -4.49
CA SER A 506 34.30 -11.68 -5.66
C SER A 506 35.29 -12.84 -5.80
N ILE A 507 36.58 -12.58 -5.53
CA ILE A 507 37.61 -13.62 -5.52
C ILE A 507 37.41 -14.58 -4.34
N MET A 508 37.09 -14.05 -3.15
CA MET A 508 36.78 -14.85 -1.96
C MET A 508 35.60 -15.80 -2.18
N GLU A 509 34.55 -15.39 -2.89
CA GLU A 509 33.42 -16.26 -3.23
C GLU A 509 33.86 -17.45 -4.10
N VAL A 510 34.68 -17.21 -5.13
CA VAL A 510 35.20 -18.27 -5.99
C VAL A 510 36.04 -19.27 -5.19
N LEU A 511 36.91 -18.77 -4.31
CA LEU A 511 37.73 -19.59 -3.42
C LEU A 511 36.89 -20.39 -2.41
N TYR A 512 35.82 -19.78 -1.88
CA TYR A 512 34.85 -20.43 -1.01
C TYR A 512 34.18 -21.61 -1.71
N ILE A 513 33.60 -21.39 -2.91
CA ILE A 513 32.91 -22.44 -3.67
C ILE A 513 33.88 -23.59 -4.02
N ALA A 514 35.11 -23.26 -4.46
CA ALA A 514 36.14 -24.26 -4.76
C ALA A 514 36.52 -25.09 -3.52
N SER A 515 36.63 -24.45 -2.35
CA SER A 515 36.94 -25.12 -1.08
C SER A 515 35.80 -26.04 -0.63
N MET A 516 34.54 -25.63 -0.80
CA MET A 516 33.37 -26.45 -0.51
C MET A 516 33.28 -27.68 -1.43
N ILE A 517 33.56 -27.52 -2.72
CA ILE A 517 33.63 -28.65 -3.67
C ILE A 517 34.73 -29.64 -3.26
N LEU A 518 35.92 -29.15 -2.90
CA LEU A 518 37.02 -29.99 -2.45
C LEU A 518 36.72 -30.69 -1.11
N GLN A 519 35.97 -30.04 -0.22
CA GLN A 519 35.53 -30.63 1.04
C GLN A 519 34.65 -31.86 0.83
N GLU A 520 33.83 -31.87 -0.22
CA GLU A 520 32.95 -32.99 -0.59
C GLU A 520 33.72 -34.13 -1.30
N LEU A 521 34.71 -33.78 -2.14
CA LEU A 521 35.41 -34.76 -3.00
C LEU A 521 36.75 -35.28 -2.46
N ASP A 522 37.53 -34.47 -1.73
CA ASP A 522 38.87 -34.81 -1.21
C ASP A 522 38.79 -35.21 0.28
N ASN A 523 38.21 -36.39 0.53
CA ASN A 523 37.98 -36.92 1.88
C ASN A 523 39.24 -36.91 2.79
N MET A 524 40.43 -37.12 2.23
CA MET A 524 41.68 -37.15 3.00
C MET A 524 42.07 -35.78 3.59
N ASN A 525 41.68 -34.67 2.93
CA ASN A 525 41.98 -33.31 3.37
C ASN A 525 40.71 -32.52 3.72
N SER A 526 39.57 -33.20 3.89
CA SER A 526 38.25 -32.58 4.08
C SER A 526 38.24 -31.50 5.17
N GLU A 527 38.94 -31.73 6.29
CA GLU A 527 39.06 -30.72 7.37
C GLU A 527 39.78 -29.44 6.94
N ARG A 528 40.90 -29.56 6.21
CA ARG A 528 41.65 -28.39 5.71
C ARG A 528 40.84 -27.59 4.70
N HIS A 529 40.03 -28.28 3.91
CA HIS A 529 39.14 -27.64 2.94
C HIS A 529 37.97 -26.92 3.64
N ILE A 530 37.45 -27.46 4.75
CA ILE A 530 36.49 -26.75 5.62
C ILE A 530 37.11 -25.49 6.21
N ASP A 531 38.34 -25.56 6.71
CA ASP A 531 39.05 -24.39 7.26
C ASP A 531 39.29 -23.32 6.18
N SER A 532 39.63 -23.76 4.96
CA SER A 532 39.79 -22.88 3.81
C SER A 532 38.45 -22.23 3.41
N ALA A 533 37.36 -22.99 3.39
CA ALA A 533 36.02 -22.46 3.18
C ALA A 533 35.64 -21.45 4.27
N CYS A 534 35.92 -21.74 5.54
CA CYS A 534 35.71 -20.80 6.64
C CYS A 534 36.54 -19.52 6.45
N GLN A 535 37.79 -19.61 6.01
CA GLN A 535 38.66 -18.46 5.73
C GLN A 535 38.06 -17.56 4.64
N TYR A 536 37.66 -18.14 3.51
CA TYR A 536 37.19 -17.41 2.33
C TYR A 536 35.70 -17.03 2.39
N ALA A 537 34.93 -17.59 3.31
CA ALA A 537 33.53 -17.23 3.49
C ALA A 537 33.37 -15.75 3.89
N VAL A 538 32.38 -15.09 3.27
CA VAL A 538 32.02 -13.69 3.50
C VAL A 538 30.58 -13.63 4.04
N GLY A 539 30.37 -12.95 5.17
CA GLY A 539 29.03 -12.80 5.77
C GLY A 539 28.38 -14.12 6.17
N LEU A 540 27.16 -14.34 5.68
CA LEU A 540 26.35 -15.52 6.02
C LEU A 540 26.93 -16.83 5.45
N ASP A 541 27.79 -16.77 4.43
CA ASP A 541 28.45 -17.96 3.87
C ASP A 541 29.35 -18.67 4.89
N VAL A 542 29.72 -17.99 6.00
CA VAL A 542 30.53 -18.60 7.06
C VAL A 542 29.76 -19.65 7.84
N ILE A 543 28.43 -19.58 7.86
CA ILE A 543 27.59 -20.40 8.75
C ILE A 543 27.70 -21.88 8.40
N VAL A 544 27.54 -22.23 7.12
CA VAL A 544 27.55 -23.62 6.65
C VAL A 544 28.87 -24.34 6.93
N PRO A 545 30.05 -23.84 6.50
CA PRO A 545 31.32 -24.51 6.79
C PRO A 545 31.63 -24.53 8.30
N SER A 546 31.20 -23.53 9.08
CA SER A 546 31.41 -23.52 10.53
C SER A 546 30.56 -24.58 11.25
N ILE A 547 29.32 -24.80 10.82
CA ILE A 547 28.48 -25.92 11.29
C ILE A 547 29.15 -27.25 10.95
N MET A 548 29.64 -27.41 9.72
CA MET A 548 30.34 -28.64 9.30
C MET A 548 31.62 -28.89 10.10
N ARG A 549 32.34 -27.83 10.47
CA ARG A 549 33.53 -27.94 11.34
C ARG A 549 33.13 -28.32 12.77
N TYR A 550 32.10 -27.68 13.32
CA TYR A 550 31.56 -28.00 14.65
C TYR A 550 31.14 -29.47 14.77
N GLU A 551 30.47 -30.02 13.74
CA GLU A 551 30.08 -31.44 13.70
C GLU A 551 31.28 -32.40 13.73
N LYS A 552 32.51 -31.92 13.47
CA LYS A 552 33.74 -32.72 13.51
C LYS A 552 34.59 -32.53 14.77
N ASP A 553 34.61 -31.34 15.38
CA ASP A 553 35.62 -30.94 16.39
C ASP A 553 35.04 -30.63 17.79
N GLU A 554 33.71 -30.68 17.97
CA GLU A 554 32.96 -30.49 19.25
C GLU A 554 33.21 -29.18 20.05
N ASP A 555 34.20 -28.34 19.74
CA ASP A 555 34.50 -27.07 20.42
C ASP A 555 33.64 -25.91 19.90
N CYS A 556 32.47 -25.71 20.50
CA CYS A 556 31.50 -24.68 20.09
C CYS A 556 32.01 -23.23 20.23
N ASP A 557 32.89 -22.96 21.20
CA ASP A 557 33.19 -21.58 21.63
C ASP A 557 34.10 -20.85 20.63
N LEU A 558 35.11 -21.55 20.09
CA LEU A 558 36.03 -20.99 19.09
C LEU A 558 35.32 -20.66 17.77
N PHE A 559 34.38 -21.51 17.33
CA PHE A 559 33.67 -21.30 16.07
C PHE A 559 32.57 -20.24 16.18
N TRP A 560 31.91 -20.12 17.34
CA TRP A 560 30.89 -19.09 17.54
C TRP A 560 31.44 -17.68 17.36
N ASP A 561 32.59 -17.38 17.97
CA ASP A 561 33.21 -16.06 17.87
C ASP A 561 33.54 -15.70 16.41
N SER A 562 33.96 -16.69 15.61
CA SER A 562 34.23 -16.52 14.17
C SER A 562 32.96 -16.25 13.37
N ILE A 563 31.89 -17.00 13.61
CA ILE A 563 30.58 -16.78 12.99
C ILE A 563 30.05 -15.39 13.34
N PHE A 564 30.01 -15.06 14.63
CA PHE A 564 29.47 -13.80 15.12
C PHE A 564 30.22 -12.60 14.53
N LEU A 565 31.56 -12.64 14.52
CA LEU A 565 32.39 -11.58 13.96
C LEU A 565 32.13 -11.41 12.45
N LYS A 566 32.18 -12.48 11.67
CA LYS A 566 31.99 -12.43 10.20
C LYS A 566 30.56 -12.03 9.79
N VAL A 567 29.55 -12.48 10.54
CA VAL A 567 28.16 -12.03 10.32
C VAL A 567 28.01 -10.55 10.71
N ASN A 568 28.74 -10.06 11.71
CA ASN A 568 28.59 -8.67 12.17
C ASN A 568 29.43 -7.62 11.44
N GLU A 569 30.57 -7.98 10.88
CA GLU A 569 31.38 -7.12 10.01
C GLU A 569 30.65 -6.77 8.70
N SER A 570 29.56 -7.48 8.40
CA SER A 570 28.75 -7.30 7.19
C SER A 570 27.70 -6.19 7.28
N GLU A 571 28.08 -4.91 7.16
CA GLU A 571 27.08 -3.83 7.07
C GLU A 571 26.39 -3.75 5.70
N LYS A 572 27.02 -4.29 4.64
CA LYS A 572 26.45 -4.51 3.30
C LYS A 572 27.47 -5.32 2.51
N ILE A 573 27.33 -6.65 2.51
CA ILE A 573 28.22 -7.47 1.70
C ILE A 573 27.81 -7.40 0.24
N HIS A 574 28.84 -7.24 -0.57
CA HIS A 574 28.91 -7.57 -1.97
C HIS A 574 27.80 -8.53 -2.43
N THR A 575 26.96 -8.05 -3.35
CA THR A 575 26.12 -8.93 -4.17
C THR A 575 27.02 -9.69 -5.14
N SER A 576 27.84 -10.63 -4.66
CA SER A 576 27.90 -11.87 -5.40
C SER A 576 26.48 -12.41 -5.45
N ASN A 577 26.04 -12.86 -6.62
CA ASN A 577 24.67 -13.35 -6.83
C ASN A 577 24.29 -14.28 -5.67
N LYS A 578 23.38 -13.86 -4.76
CA LYS A 578 22.78 -14.72 -3.70
C LYS A 578 22.18 -16.00 -4.30
N ASN A 579 21.96 -15.98 -5.61
CA ASN A 579 21.49 -17.06 -6.45
C ASN A 579 22.55 -18.04 -6.95
N SER A 580 23.85 -17.75 -6.79
CA SER A 580 24.94 -18.44 -7.47
C SER A 580 25.72 -19.41 -6.60
N ASN A 581 25.85 -19.13 -5.31
CA ASN A 581 26.46 -20.03 -4.34
C ASN A 581 25.49 -21.18 -3.97
N PRO A 582 25.78 -22.46 -4.29
CA PRO A 582 24.90 -23.58 -3.95
C PRO A 582 25.02 -24.01 -2.47
N TYR A 583 26.03 -23.53 -1.76
CA TYR A 583 26.37 -23.90 -0.38
C TYR A 583 25.86 -22.88 0.65
N LEU A 584 24.71 -22.27 0.37
CA LEU A 584 24.00 -21.40 1.31
C LEU A 584 23.30 -22.19 2.40
N LEU A 585 22.94 -21.50 3.48
CA LEU A 585 22.10 -22.04 4.55
C LEU A 585 20.73 -22.49 3.98
N LYS A 586 20.29 -23.69 4.33
CA LYS A 586 19.08 -24.37 3.82
C LYS A 586 18.39 -25.11 4.96
N ASP A 587 17.15 -25.56 4.75
CA ASP A 587 16.36 -26.30 5.75
C ASP A 587 17.12 -27.48 6.36
N THR A 588 17.94 -28.18 5.55
CA THR A 588 18.77 -29.30 6.00
C THR A 588 19.77 -28.93 7.10
N HIS A 589 20.20 -27.66 7.16
CA HIS A 589 21.18 -27.16 8.12
C HIS A 589 20.53 -26.56 9.37
N ILE A 590 19.22 -26.29 9.37
CA ILE A 590 18.50 -25.65 10.49
C ILE A 590 18.73 -26.41 11.79
N LYS A 591 18.61 -27.73 11.77
CA LYS A 591 18.75 -28.55 12.97
C LYS A 591 20.15 -28.41 13.59
N SER A 592 21.19 -28.50 12.78
CA SER A 592 22.57 -28.35 13.26
C SER A 592 22.86 -26.93 13.74
N PHE A 593 22.29 -25.92 13.09
CA PHE A 593 22.39 -24.53 13.54
C PHE A 593 21.63 -24.27 14.86
N ILE A 594 20.49 -24.91 15.10
CA ILE A 594 19.79 -24.84 16.39
C ILE A 594 20.57 -25.58 17.48
N ASN A 595 21.15 -26.75 17.17
CA ASN A 595 21.96 -27.50 18.12
C ASN A 595 23.16 -26.66 18.61
N LEU A 596 23.78 -25.86 17.73
CA LEU A 596 24.83 -24.92 18.11
C LEU A 596 24.39 -23.98 19.25
N SER A 597 23.17 -23.43 19.17
CA SER A 597 22.61 -22.53 20.19
C SER A 597 22.52 -23.16 21.60
N GLN A 598 22.49 -24.48 21.69
CA GLN A 598 22.41 -25.20 22.96
C GLN A 598 23.73 -25.15 23.73
N CYS A 599 24.84 -25.14 23.01
CA CYS A 599 26.21 -25.17 23.54
C CYS A 599 26.71 -23.78 23.95
N LEU A 600 26.09 -22.72 23.44
CA LEU A 600 26.39 -21.34 23.82
C LEU A 600 25.96 -21.06 25.27
N ASP A 601 26.69 -20.18 25.96
CA ASP A 601 26.23 -19.54 27.20
C ASP A 601 25.07 -18.55 26.94
N ASP A 602 24.53 -17.94 28.00
CA ASP A 602 23.34 -17.09 27.87
C ASP A 602 23.62 -15.75 27.16
N ASP A 603 24.84 -15.20 27.29
CA ASP A 603 25.23 -13.96 26.62
C ASP A 603 25.41 -14.20 25.11
N ARG A 604 26.11 -15.28 24.74
CA ARG A 604 26.29 -15.73 23.35
C ARG A 604 25.00 -16.21 22.71
N PHE A 605 24.04 -16.69 23.50
CA PHE A 605 22.71 -16.99 22.98
C PHE A 605 21.97 -15.72 22.50
N LEU A 606 22.15 -14.58 23.17
CA LEU A 606 21.60 -13.30 22.69
C LEU A 606 22.28 -12.85 21.39
N GLU A 607 23.58 -13.08 21.27
CA GLU A 607 24.32 -12.88 20.02
C GLU A 607 23.78 -13.78 18.89
N TYR A 608 23.44 -15.03 19.21
CA TYR A 608 22.84 -15.97 18.28
C TYR A 608 21.50 -15.47 17.73
N LEU A 609 20.65 -14.89 18.58
CA LEU A 609 19.41 -14.26 18.15
C LEU A 609 19.65 -13.06 17.22
N LYS A 610 20.70 -12.25 17.46
CA LYS A 610 21.10 -11.16 16.55
C LYS A 610 21.59 -11.68 15.20
N CYS A 611 22.32 -12.79 15.17
CA CYS A 611 22.70 -13.44 13.92
C CYS A 611 21.46 -13.91 13.14
N ILE A 612 20.48 -14.52 13.82
CA ILE A 612 19.18 -14.85 13.20
C ILE A 612 18.51 -13.60 12.64
N GLN A 613 18.48 -12.49 13.39
CA GLN A 613 17.96 -11.22 12.90
C GLN A 613 18.59 -10.79 11.58
N LYS A 614 19.92 -10.82 11.50
CA LYS A 614 20.65 -10.46 10.28
C LYS A 614 20.38 -11.43 9.13
N ILE A 615 20.23 -12.73 9.40
CA ILE A 615 19.82 -13.70 8.37
C ILE A 615 18.48 -13.30 7.77
N ILE A 616 17.50 -12.91 8.61
CA ILE A 616 16.18 -12.45 8.16
C ILE A 616 16.30 -11.16 7.33
N GLU A 617 16.95 -10.14 7.87
CA GLU A 617 17.06 -8.82 7.24
C GLU A 617 17.83 -8.88 5.90
N GLN A 618 18.86 -9.71 5.81
CA GLN A 618 19.66 -9.86 4.59
C GLN A 618 19.03 -10.79 3.56
N SER A 619 17.97 -11.50 3.94
CA SER A 619 17.24 -12.40 3.08
C SER A 619 16.07 -11.73 2.37
N GLU A 620 16.38 -10.83 1.45
CA GLU A 620 15.40 -10.20 0.54
C GLU A 620 14.54 -11.22 -0.24
N SER A 621 14.87 -12.51 -0.19
CA SER A 621 14.13 -13.62 -0.81
C SER A 621 14.20 -14.96 -0.05
N LEU A 622 14.54 -15.02 1.25
CA LEU A 622 14.34 -16.30 1.96
C LEU A 622 12.83 -16.49 2.11
N ASN A 623 12.40 -17.68 1.68
CA ASN A 623 11.05 -18.16 1.86
C ASN A 623 10.61 -17.90 3.31
N ILE A 624 9.50 -17.17 3.51
CA ILE A 624 8.90 -16.94 4.82
C ILE A 624 8.80 -18.27 5.60
N ASP A 625 8.59 -19.37 4.87
CA ASP A 625 8.60 -20.73 5.40
C ASP A 625 9.92 -21.13 6.08
N PHE A 626 11.10 -20.82 5.51
CA PHE A 626 12.40 -21.14 6.12
C PHE A 626 12.55 -20.44 7.47
N PHE A 627 12.18 -19.16 7.50
CA PHE A 627 12.22 -18.34 8.70
C PHE A 627 11.24 -18.84 9.78
N HIS A 628 9.99 -19.11 9.40
CA HIS A 628 8.99 -19.71 10.28
C HIS A 628 9.46 -21.06 10.80
N ASN A 629 10.02 -21.92 9.95
CA ASN A 629 10.55 -23.22 10.34
C ASN A 629 11.71 -23.11 11.32
N LEU A 630 12.65 -22.20 11.09
CA LEU A 630 13.79 -21.96 11.98
C LEU A 630 13.32 -21.54 13.38
N ILE A 631 12.41 -20.57 13.47
CA ILE A 631 11.90 -20.11 14.76
C ILE A 631 11.03 -21.18 15.42
N MET A 632 10.13 -21.82 14.69
CA MET A 632 9.27 -22.86 15.26
C MET A 632 10.10 -24.03 15.79
N CYS A 633 11.17 -24.43 15.09
CA CYS A 633 12.08 -25.45 15.58
C CYS A 633 12.86 -24.99 16.82
N LEU A 634 13.31 -23.73 16.87
CA LEU A 634 14.00 -23.16 18.04
C LEU A 634 13.07 -23.12 19.26
N VAL A 635 11.83 -22.68 19.06
CA VAL A 635 10.75 -22.68 20.05
C VAL A 635 10.51 -24.11 20.53
N LEU A 636 10.19 -25.07 19.67
CA LEU A 636 9.93 -26.46 20.07
C LEU A 636 11.10 -27.12 20.82
N ASP A 637 12.35 -26.84 20.43
CA ASP A 637 13.54 -27.38 21.09
C ASP A 637 13.70 -26.87 22.52
N LEU A 638 13.48 -25.57 22.75
CA LEU A 638 13.59 -24.94 24.07
C LEU A 638 12.50 -25.46 25.05
N GLN A 639 11.40 -26.02 24.55
CA GLN A 639 10.28 -26.54 25.35
C GLN A 639 10.69 -27.78 26.14
N ASN A 640 11.59 -28.57 25.56
CA ASN A 640 11.96 -29.89 26.08
C ASN A 640 13.00 -29.82 27.23
N LYS A 641 13.64 -28.67 27.48
CA LYS A 641 14.88 -28.61 28.28
C LYS A 641 14.91 -27.60 29.44
N SER A 642 13.77 -27.03 29.86
CA SER A 642 13.66 -26.20 31.07
C SER A 642 14.54 -24.93 31.15
N LYS A 643 14.96 -24.35 30.01
CA LYS A 643 15.72 -23.07 29.97
C LYS A 643 14.78 -21.88 29.79
N LYS A 644 14.08 -21.50 30.87
CA LYS A 644 13.04 -20.45 30.86
C LYS A 644 13.55 -19.10 30.34
N GLU A 645 14.76 -18.69 30.70
CA GLU A 645 15.31 -17.37 30.34
C GLU A 645 15.63 -17.27 28.84
N ARG A 646 16.24 -18.30 28.24
CA ARG A 646 16.50 -18.33 26.79
C ARG A 646 15.23 -18.27 25.98
N TRP A 647 14.19 -18.99 26.40
CA TRP A 647 12.89 -18.92 25.75
C TRP A 647 12.33 -17.50 25.78
N ILE A 648 12.36 -16.83 26.94
CA ILE A 648 11.88 -15.45 27.06
C ILE A 648 12.66 -14.53 26.12
N SER A 649 13.98 -14.68 26.05
CA SER A 649 14.82 -13.93 25.11
C SER A 649 14.43 -14.19 23.65
N THR A 650 14.14 -15.44 23.28
CA THR A 650 13.65 -15.79 21.93
C THR A 650 12.29 -15.15 21.65
N LEU A 651 11.32 -15.19 22.56
CA LEU A 651 10.00 -14.56 22.36
C LEU A 651 10.09 -13.04 22.23
N ASN A 652 10.92 -12.39 23.06
CA ASN A 652 11.15 -10.95 22.99
C ASN A 652 11.82 -10.56 21.67
N PHE A 653 12.78 -11.37 21.20
CA PHE A 653 13.36 -11.22 19.88
C PHE A 653 12.29 -11.30 18.79
N ILE A 654 11.42 -12.31 18.81
CA ILE A 654 10.36 -12.45 17.80
C ILE A 654 9.43 -11.23 17.77
N LYS A 655 9.02 -10.73 18.95
CA LYS A 655 8.19 -9.51 19.07
C LYS A 655 8.87 -8.25 18.54
N SER A 656 10.20 -8.22 18.46
CA SER A 656 10.96 -7.07 17.96
C SER A 656 11.08 -7.01 16.44
N LEU A 657 10.66 -8.07 15.72
CA LEU A 657 10.74 -8.14 14.26
C LEU A 657 9.65 -7.30 13.59
N ASP A 658 9.90 -6.85 12.35
CA ASP A 658 8.98 -6.00 11.59
C ASP A 658 7.67 -6.73 11.24
N ARG A 659 6.56 -5.98 11.21
CA ARG A 659 5.20 -6.49 10.90
C ARG A 659 5.05 -6.95 9.45
N GLU A 660 5.93 -6.52 8.55
CA GLU A 660 5.94 -7.04 7.17
C GLU A 660 6.41 -8.50 7.09
N ILE A 661 7.11 -9.00 8.13
CA ILE A 661 7.68 -10.35 8.20
C ILE A 661 6.79 -11.30 9.02
N ILE A 662 6.07 -10.76 10.00
CA ILE A 662 5.22 -11.51 10.94
C ILE A 662 3.80 -11.57 10.36
N ASP A 663 3.37 -12.76 9.89
CA ASP A 663 1.96 -12.97 9.57
C ASP A 663 1.08 -13.07 10.85
N PRO A 664 -0.24 -12.88 10.73
CA PRO A 664 -1.14 -12.93 11.89
C PRO A 664 -1.17 -14.28 12.63
N GLU A 665 -0.87 -15.39 11.96
CA GLU A 665 -0.81 -16.73 12.58
C GLU A 665 0.45 -16.85 13.45
N PHE A 666 1.57 -16.33 12.98
CA PHE A 666 2.82 -16.26 13.71
C PHE A 666 2.74 -15.33 14.92
N GLU A 667 2.07 -14.18 14.79
CA GLU A 667 1.77 -13.30 15.93
C GLU A 667 0.90 -14.00 16.98
N PHE A 668 -0.10 -14.78 16.54
CA PHE A 668 -0.93 -15.59 17.43
C PHE A 668 -0.09 -16.63 18.19
N LEU A 669 0.80 -17.36 17.50
CA LEU A 669 1.70 -18.34 18.13
C LEU A 669 2.60 -17.68 19.19
N CYS A 670 3.15 -16.51 18.90
CA CYS A 670 3.97 -15.76 19.86
C CYS A 670 3.20 -15.39 21.13
N ASN A 671 1.94 -14.96 20.98
CA ASN A 671 1.06 -14.62 22.09
C ASN A 671 0.63 -15.86 22.88
N LYS A 672 0.38 -17.01 22.22
CA LYS A 672 0.13 -18.31 22.86
C LYS A 672 1.29 -18.70 23.78
N PHE A 673 2.51 -18.73 23.26
CA PHE A 673 3.68 -19.12 24.06
C PHE A 673 4.04 -18.11 25.15
N SER A 674 3.89 -16.81 24.89
CA SER A 674 4.08 -15.75 25.89
C SER A 674 3.12 -15.94 27.08
N THR A 675 1.83 -16.17 26.80
CA THR A 675 0.80 -16.40 27.82
C THR A 675 1.10 -17.64 28.67
N TYR A 676 1.60 -18.70 28.04
CA TYR A 676 1.91 -19.95 28.71
C TYR A 676 3.05 -19.82 29.74
N LEU A 677 4.09 -19.03 29.44
CA LEU A 677 5.29 -18.92 30.28
C LEU A 677 5.28 -17.74 31.25
N GLU A 678 4.60 -16.66 30.86
CA GLU A 678 4.38 -15.48 31.68
C GLU A 678 2.87 -15.31 31.93
N PRO A 679 2.25 -16.09 32.82
CA PRO A 679 0.82 -15.96 33.12
C PRO A 679 0.38 -14.56 33.56
N GLN A 680 1.31 -13.79 34.10
CA GLN A 680 1.17 -12.39 34.50
C GLN A 680 1.20 -11.38 33.34
N ASN A 681 1.58 -11.79 32.13
CA ASN A 681 1.61 -10.94 30.95
C ASN A 681 0.19 -10.74 30.39
N GLU A 682 -0.49 -9.69 30.84
CA GLU A 682 -1.91 -9.47 30.52
C GLU A 682 -2.16 -9.19 29.04
N GLU A 683 -1.22 -8.51 28.37
CA GLU A 683 -1.32 -8.15 26.96
C GLU A 683 -1.27 -9.39 26.08
N ALA A 684 -0.25 -10.23 26.24
CA ALA A 684 -0.13 -11.48 25.50
C ALA A 684 -1.34 -12.40 25.73
N ARG A 685 -1.80 -12.47 26.98
CA ARG A 685 -2.99 -13.24 27.38
C ARG A 685 -4.24 -12.74 26.68
N SER A 686 -4.46 -11.43 26.65
CA SER A 686 -5.60 -10.81 25.97
C SER A 686 -5.59 -11.10 24.47
N LEU A 687 -4.44 -10.89 23.81
CA LEU A 687 -4.28 -11.12 22.38
C LEU A 687 -4.45 -12.62 22.01
N TYR A 688 -3.92 -13.52 22.84
CA TYR A 688 -4.14 -14.96 22.67
C TYR A 688 -5.63 -15.32 22.70
N PHE A 689 -6.39 -14.86 23.72
CA PHE A 689 -7.82 -15.16 23.81
C PHE A 689 -8.67 -14.47 22.74
N GLN A 690 -8.22 -13.36 22.17
CA GLN A 690 -8.85 -12.75 20.98
C GLN A 690 -8.60 -13.58 19.71
N GLY A 691 -7.41 -14.16 19.56
CA GLY A 691 -6.99 -14.88 18.34
C GLY A 691 -7.34 -16.36 18.29
N ILE A 692 -7.51 -17.04 19.43
CA ILE A 692 -7.65 -18.51 19.51
C ILE A 692 -8.79 -19.07 18.63
N GLN A 693 -9.89 -18.32 18.46
CA GLN A 693 -11.02 -18.73 17.60
C GLN A 693 -10.70 -18.70 16.11
N ASN A 694 -9.74 -17.86 15.70
CA ASN A 694 -9.39 -17.63 14.30
C ASN A 694 -8.22 -18.52 13.83
N TYR A 695 -7.30 -18.85 14.74
CA TYR A 695 -6.01 -19.46 14.37
C TYR A 695 -5.78 -20.87 14.93
N SER A 696 -6.61 -21.39 15.83
CA SER A 696 -6.47 -22.76 16.33
C SER A 696 -7.60 -23.66 15.88
N SER A 697 -7.27 -24.58 14.97
CA SER A 697 -8.18 -25.63 14.47
C SER A 697 -8.08 -26.94 15.23
N THR A 698 -7.06 -27.11 16.11
CA THR A 698 -6.90 -28.23 17.07
C THR A 698 -6.15 -27.73 18.32
N PRO A 699 -6.83 -27.51 19.46
CA PRO A 699 -6.16 -27.07 20.68
C PRO A 699 -5.21 -28.12 21.25
N GLU A 700 -4.02 -27.67 21.63
CA GLU A 700 -2.95 -28.49 22.18
C GLU A 700 -2.94 -28.45 23.72
N ILE A 701 -2.02 -29.19 24.35
CA ILE A 701 -1.84 -29.20 25.81
C ILE A 701 -1.59 -27.79 26.36
N ILE A 702 -0.82 -26.98 25.63
CA ILE A 702 -0.50 -25.59 26.00
C ILE A 702 -1.76 -24.75 26.13
N ASP A 703 -2.70 -24.90 25.17
CA ASP A 703 -3.95 -24.15 25.18
C ASP A 703 -4.78 -24.52 26.42
N ALA A 704 -4.93 -25.81 26.69
CA ALA A 704 -5.68 -26.26 27.87
C ALA A 704 -5.10 -25.74 29.20
N GLU A 705 -3.76 -25.70 29.35
CA GLU A 705 -3.11 -25.15 30.54
C GLU A 705 -3.26 -23.62 30.66
N ILE A 706 -3.34 -22.90 29.54
CA ILE A 706 -3.66 -21.46 29.53
C ILE A 706 -5.11 -21.24 29.99
N PHE A 707 -6.06 -21.98 29.41
CA PHE A 707 -7.47 -21.91 29.78
C PHE A 707 -7.70 -22.29 31.24
N GLU A 708 -7.07 -23.36 31.74
CA GLU A 708 -7.19 -23.78 33.14
C GLU A 708 -6.74 -22.67 34.10
N ARG A 709 -5.56 -22.08 33.85
CA ARG A 709 -5.02 -21.01 34.70
C ARG A 709 -5.89 -19.77 34.70
N GLU A 710 -6.40 -19.37 33.54
CA GLU A 710 -7.26 -18.19 33.43
C GLU A 710 -8.61 -18.41 34.12
N ILE A 711 -9.20 -19.60 33.97
CA ILE A 711 -10.46 -19.95 34.63
C ILE A 711 -10.29 -19.93 36.16
N ILE A 712 -9.20 -20.50 36.68
CA ILE A 712 -8.89 -20.48 38.11
C ILE A 712 -8.71 -19.04 38.60
N ARG A 713 -7.94 -18.22 37.87
CA ARG A 713 -7.73 -16.80 38.20
C ARG A 713 -9.05 -16.05 38.28
N LEU A 714 -9.94 -16.21 37.29
CA LEU A 714 -11.25 -15.56 37.28
C LEU A 714 -12.12 -16.00 38.46
N TYR A 715 -12.07 -17.28 38.86
CA TYR A 715 -12.75 -17.74 40.07
C TYR A 715 -12.17 -17.15 41.36
N ASP A 716 -10.85 -17.05 41.47
CA ASP A 716 -10.17 -16.47 42.63
C ASP A 716 -10.44 -14.95 42.74
N GLU A 717 -10.59 -14.27 41.61
CA GLU A 717 -11.02 -12.86 41.52
C GLU A 717 -12.54 -12.65 41.74
N GLY A 718 -13.32 -13.73 41.92
CA GLY A 718 -14.77 -13.67 42.13
C GLY A 718 -15.59 -13.36 40.87
N LYS A 719 -14.99 -13.44 39.67
CA LYS A 719 -15.62 -13.21 38.37
C LYS A 719 -16.26 -14.49 37.82
N ASP A 720 -17.18 -15.07 38.60
CA ASP A 720 -17.82 -16.37 38.31
C ASP A 720 -18.43 -16.45 36.90
N GLU A 721 -19.11 -15.40 36.43
CA GLU A 721 -19.77 -15.39 35.11
C GLU A 721 -18.77 -15.43 33.95
N GLN A 722 -17.64 -14.74 34.07
CA GLN A 722 -16.58 -14.74 33.05
C GLN A 722 -15.87 -16.09 33.02
N ALA A 723 -15.60 -16.70 34.18
CA ALA A 723 -15.03 -18.04 34.28
C ALA A 723 -15.95 -19.10 33.65
N ILE A 724 -17.27 -18.97 33.84
CA ILE A 724 -18.27 -19.83 33.22
C ILE A 724 -18.31 -19.61 31.71
N SER A 725 -18.33 -18.36 31.25
CA SER A 725 -18.33 -18.02 29.82
C SER A 725 -17.07 -18.56 29.11
N LEU A 726 -15.90 -18.43 29.73
CA LEU A 726 -14.65 -18.95 29.18
C LEU A 726 -14.64 -20.49 29.15
N SER A 727 -15.20 -21.12 30.19
CA SER A 727 -15.41 -22.57 30.19
C SER A 727 -16.43 -23.01 29.12
N ASP A 728 -17.46 -22.22 28.85
CA ASP A 728 -18.44 -22.48 27.79
C ASP A 728 -17.84 -22.29 26.40
N LEU A 729 -16.95 -21.30 26.23
CA LEU A 729 -16.17 -21.13 25.00
C LEU A 729 -15.37 -22.40 24.68
N VAL A 730 -14.65 -22.95 25.67
CA VAL A 730 -13.95 -24.25 25.56
C VAL A 730 -14.89 -25.40 25.17
N HIS A 731 -16.16 -25.38 25.57
CA HIS A 731 -17.11 -26.41 25.15
C HIS A 731 -17.71 -26.17 23.75
N SER A 732 -17.82 -24.90 23.33
CA SER A 732 -18.44 -24.48 22.06
C SER A 732 -17.51 -24.57 20.85
N LEU A 733 -16.20 -24.61 21.07
CA LEU A 733 -15.22 -24.89 20.02
C LEU A 733 -15.36 -26.38 19.63
N ASP A 734 -16.13 -26.65 18.57
CA ASP A 734 -16.55 -27.97 18.03
C ASP A 734 -15.37 -28.98 17.84
N VAL A 735 -14.17 -28.43 17.79
CA VAL A 735 -12.86 -29.07 17.69
C VAL A 735 -12.46 -29.89 18.93
N LEU A 736 -13.00 -29.60 20.13
CA LEU A 736 -12.64 -30.29 21.38
C LEU A 736 -13.49 -31.55 21.65
N SER A 737 -14.14 -32.09 20.63
CA SER A 737 -15.15 -33.16 20.73
C SER A 737 -14.58 -34.59 20.86
N SER A 738 -13.29 -34.79 20.57
CA SER A 738 -12.62 -36.10 20.65
C SER A 738 -12.45 -36.56 22.11
N THR A 739 -12.47 -37.88 22.35
CA THR A 739 -12.36 -38.45 23.70
C THR A 739 -11.03 -38.09 24.38
N SER A 740 -9.91 -38.04 23.65
CA SER A 740 -8.59 -37.67 24.18
C SER A 740 -8.54 -36.21 24.64
N THR A 741 -9.12 -35.30 23.85
CA THR A 741 -9.21 -33.87 24.17
C THR A 741 -10.12 -33.61 25.38
N LYS A 742 -11.23 -34.35 25.46
CA LYS A 742 -12.15 -34.35 26.61
C LYS A 742 -11.48 -34.77 27.93
N VAL A 743 -10.47 -35.65 27.88
CA VAL A 743 -9.69 -36.01 29.08
C VAL A 743 -8.87 -34.81 29.59
N ILE A 744 -8.31 -34.00 28.69
CA ILE A 744 -7.53 -32.80 29.05
C ILE A 744 -8.42 -31.77 29.78
N LEU A 745 -9.70 -31.67 29.41
CA LEU A 745 -10.66 -30.72 29.97
C LEU A 745 -11.27 -31.12 31.33
N ILE A 746 -10.92 -32.30 31.88
CA ILE A 746 -11.50 -32.82 33.14
C ILE A 746 -11.38 -31.84 34.30
N ARG A 747 -10.22 -31.19 34.46
CA ARG A 747 -10.00 -30.23 35.55
C ARG A 747 -10.94 -29.04 35.44
N ILE A 748 -11.09 -28.49 34.23
CA ILE A 748 -12.01 -27.38 33.93
C ILE A 748 -13.46 -27.79 34.21
N MET A 749 -13.90 -28.95 33.70
CA MET A 749 -15.25 -29.47 33.92
C MET A 749 -15.56 -29.73 35.41
N TYR A 750 -14.58 -30.24 36.15
CA TYR A 750 -14.70 -30.49 37.58
C TYR A 750 -14.84 -29.20 38.39
N ILE A 751 -14.02 -28.18 38.10
CA ILE A 751 -14.09 -26.87 38.74
C ILE A 751 -15.47 -26.23 38.47
N ARG A 752 -15.94 -26.27 37.22
CA ARG A 752 -17.26 -25.79 36.81
C ARG A 752 -18.40 -26.48 37.57
N MET A 753 -18.33 -27.80 37.74
CA MET A 753 -19.31 -28.57 38.51
C MET A 753 -19.33 -28.14 39.99
N ILE A 754 -18.16 -28.00 40.64
CA ILE A 754 -18.10 -27.64 42.06
C ILE A 754 -18.67 -26.24 42.30
N ARG A 755 -18.30 -25.28 41.47
CA ARG A 755 -18.64 -23.85 41.61
C ARG A 755 -20.05 -23.49 41.11
N SER A 756 -20.75 -24.42 40.45
CA SER A 756 -22.13 -24.20 40.01
C SER A 756 -23.09 -24.02 41.20
N LYS A 757 -23.82 -22.89 41.21
CA LYS A 757 -24.80 -22.53 42.25
C LYS A 757 -26.18 -23.17 42.03
N ASN A 758 -26.49 -23.62 40.82
CA ASN A 758 -27.77 -24.27 40.49
C ASN A 758 -27.64 -25.79 40.66
N THR A 759 -28.47 -26.37 41.54
CA THR A 759 -28.44 -27.81 41.88
C THR A 759 -28.70 -28.71 40.67
N ASP A 760 -29.66 -28.38 39.81
CA ASP A 760 -29.99 -29.18 38.63
C ASP A 760 -28.85 -29.14 37.61
N LYS A 761 -28.27 -27.94 37.39
CA LYS A 761 -27.10 -27.77 36.51
C LYS A 761 -25.88 -28.51 37.06
N LYS A 762 -25.67 -28.49 38.38
CA LYS A 762 -24.59 -29.21 39.06
C LYS A 762 -24.72 -30.73 38.92
N VAL A 763 -25.94 -31.26 39.02
CA VAL A 763 -26.22 -32.69 38.81
C VAL A 763 -26.05 -33.09 37.34
N SER A 764 -26.45 -32.22 36.40
CA SER A 764 -26.23 -32.44 34.97
C SER A 764 -24.74 -32.53 34.63
N LEU A 765 -23.94 -31.55 35.08
CA LEU A 765 -22.49 -31.53 34.88
C LEU A 765 -21.80 -32.73 35.54
N ALA A 766 -22.28 -33.15 36.73
CA ALA A 766 -21.77 -34.34 37.39
C ALA A 766 -21.99 -35.61 36.56
N LYS A 767 -23.18 -35.79 35.97
CA LYS A 767 -23.47 -36.94 35.10
C LYS A 767 -22.64 -36.96 33.82
N GLU A 768 -22.40 -35.78 33.24
CA GLU A 768 -21.53 -35.64 32.06
C GLU A 768 -20.08 -36.03 32.40
N LEU A 769 -19.57 -35.53 33.53
CA LEU A 769 -18.21 -35.83 33.99
C LEU A 769 -18.04 -37.31 34.37
N ASP A 770 -19.06 -37.95 34.96
CA ASP A 770 -19.03 -39.38 35.31
C ASP A 770 -18.89 -40.28 34.06
N ASN A 771 -19.67 -40.00 33.01
CA ASN A 771 -19.60 -40.73 31.73
C ASN A 771 -18.24 -40.58 31.04
N LEU A 772 -17.58 -39.44 31.22
CA LEU A 772 -16.25 -39.18 30.67
C LEU A 772 -15.16 -39.86 31.50
N LEU A 773 -15.27 -39.82 32.83
CA LEU A 773 -14.35 -40.48 33.77
C LEU A 773 -14.31 -42.01 33.63
N ASP A 774 -15.41 -42.62 33.18
CA ASP A 774 -15.51 -44.06 32.92
C ASP A 774 -14.81 -44.50 31.61
N LYS A 775 -14.45 -43.54 30.74
CA LYS A 775 -13.80 -43.80 29.44
C LYS A 775 -12.28 -43.54 29.44
N ILE A 776 -11.69 -43.18 30.58
CA ILE A 776 -10.28 -42.81 30.69
C ILE A 776 -9.39 -44.06 30.86
N THR A 777 -8.30 -44.14 30.09
CA THR A 777 -7.24 -45.15 30.20
C THR A 777 -5.95 -44.55 30.77
N VAL A 778 -5.01 -45.39 31.23
CA VAL A 778 -3.72 -44.95 31.80
C VAL A 778 -2.87 -44.17 30.79
N GLU A 779 -2.91 -44.54 29.51
CA GLU A 779 -2.20 -43.84 28.42
C GLU A 779 -2.75 -42.42 28.19
N ASN A 780 -4.08 -42.24 28.25
CA ASN A 780 -4.72 -40.93 28.08
C ASN A 780 -4.40 -39.98 29.26
N VAL A 781 -4.12 -40.51 30.45
CA VAL A 781 -3.74 -39.72 31.63
C VAL A 781 -2.35 -39.12 31.49
N ALA A 782 -1.39 -39.87 30.92
CA ALA A 782 -0.02 -39.39 30.71
C ALA A 782 0.04 -38.25 29.68
N HIS A 783 -0.68 -38.39 28.56
CA HIS A 783 -0.79 -37.33 27.54
C HIS A 783 -1.43 -36.04 28.06
N ALA A 784 -2.38 -36.15 29.00
CA ALA A 784 -3.06 -35.00 29.61
C ALA A 784 -2.32 -34.43 30.84
N ARG A 785 -1.11 -34.93 31.18
CA ARG A 785 -0.33 -34.55 32.38
C ARG A 785 -1.14 -34.61 33.69
N LEU A 786 -2.10 -35.54 33.78
CA LEU A 786 -2.95 -35.75 34.96
C LEU A 786 -2.33 -36.80 35.90
N ASN A 787 -2.63 -36.72 37.21
CA ASN A 787 -2.28 -37.77 38.16
C ASN A 787 -3.48 -38.69 38.43
N MET A 788 -3.30 -40.02 38.38
CA MET A 788 -4.38 -40.98 38.68
C MET A 788 -5.04 -40.75 40.05
N LYS A 789 -4.29 -40.29 41.05
CA LYS A 789 -4.85 -39.94 42.37
C LYS A 789 -5.82 -38.76 42.30
N GLU A 790 -5.57 -37.78 41.43
CA GLU A 790 -6.47 -36.65 41.22
C GLU A 790 -7.76 -37.09 40.53
N VAL A 791 -7.64 -37.92 39.49
CA VAL A 791 -8.78 -38.47 38.75
C VAL A 791 -9.69 -39.29 39.68
N ASP A 792 -9.11 -40.11 40.57
CA ASP A 792 -9.87 -40.90 41.55
C ASP A 792 -10.63 -40.04 42.56
N ASN A 793 -10.02 -38.94 43.01
CA ASN A 793 -10.68 -37.97 43.90
C ASN A 793 -11.86 -37.27 43.21
N ILE A 794 -11.67 -36.85 41.95
CA ILE A 794 -12.74 -36.26 41.12
C ILE A 794 -13.89 -37.27 40.98
N ARG A 795 -13.59 -38.53 40.64
CA ARG A 795 -14.59 -39.60 40.49
C ARG A 795 -15.42 -39.81 41.76
N LYS A 796 -14.77 -39.81 42.93
CA LYS A 796 -15.45 -39.96 44.23
C LYS A 796 -16.43 -38.80 44.48
N ASN A 797 -16.03 -37.57 44.20
CA ASN A 797 -16.85 -36.38 44.43
C ASN A 797 -18.03 -36.29 43.47
N VAL A 798 -17.82 -36.61 42.19
CA VAL A 798 -18.86 -36.68 41.16
C VAL A 798 -19.96 -37.68 41.56
N LYS A 799 -19.58 -38.92 41.89
CA LYS A 799 -20.53 -39.97 42.33
C LYS A 799 -21.29 -39.56 43.59
N GLY A 800 -20.61 -38.92 44.54
CA GLY A 800 -21.24 -38.39 45.75
C GLY A 800 -22.34 -37.36 45.46
N ILE A 801 -22.16 -36.48 44.48
CA ILE A 801 -23.17 -35.48 44.07
C ILE A 801 -24.37 -36.16 43.39
N ILE A 802 -24.13 -37.12 42.50
CA ILE A 802 -25.20 -37.85 41.80
C ILE A 802 -26.06 -38.63 42.80
N ILE A 803 -25.44 -39.36 43.72
CA ILE A 803 -26.15 -40.18 44.72
C ILE A 803 -27.01 -39.31 45.64
N LYS A 804 -26.48 -38.19 46.14
CA LYS A 804 -27.23 -37.29 47.04
C LYS A 804 -28.47 -36.67 46.41
N ASN A 805 -28.50 -36.53 45.08
CA ASN A 805 -29.58 -35.86 44.35
C ASN A 805 -30.43 -36.80 43.50
N THR A 806 -30.25 -38.12 43.62
CA THR A 806 -31.10 -39.10 42.92
C THR A 806 -32.30 -39.47 43.81
N PRO A 807 -33.55 -39.19 43.40
CA PRO A 807 -34.72 -39.52 44.22
C PRO A 807 -34.92 -41.04 44.30
N ILE A 808 -35.23 -41.53 45.51
CA ILE A 808 -35.51 -42.94 45.78
C ILE A 808 -36.84 -43.33 45.10
N LYS A 809 -36.79 -44.20 44.09
CA LYS A 809 -38.01 -44.75 43.45
C LYS A 809 -38.57 -45.91 44.28
N GLN A 810 -39.88 -45.90 44.56
CA GLN A 810 -40.59 -47.05 45.14
C GLN A 810 -40.98 -48.07 44.05
N VAL A 811 -40.97 -49.36 44.40
CA VAL A 811 -41.28 -50.48 43.51
C VAL A 811 -42.81 -50.65 43.37
N ILE A 812 -43.31 -50.72 42.13
CA ILE A 812 -44.71 -51.04 41.81
C ILE A 812 -44.75 -52.51 41.32
N HIS A 813 -45.65 -53.34 41.87
CA HIS A 813 -45.85 -54.72 41.41
C HIS A 813 -46.96 -54.80 40.33
N GLU A 814 -46.71 -55.54 39.25
CA GLU A 814 -47.67 -55.74 38.14
C GLU A 814 -48.91 -56.55 38.54
N ARG A 815 -50.10 -56.11 38.09
CA ARG A 815 -51.39 -56.76 38.34
C ARG A 815 -51.54 -58.03 37.49
N LYS A 816 -51.92 -59.15 38.11
CA LYS A 816 -52.25 -60.42 37.42
C LYS A 816 -53.73 -60.48 37.04
N TYR A 817 -54.04 -60.77 35.77
CA TYR A 817 -55.41 -60.87 35.23
C TYR A 817 -55.95 -62.31 35.32
N LYS A 818 -57.25 -62.49 35.62
CA LYS A 818 -57.89 -63.82 35.69
C LYS A 818 -58.29 -64.31 34.29
N ARG A 819 -58.23 -65.62 34.06
CA ARG A 819 -58.45 -66.27 32.74
C ARG A 819 -59.73 -65.86 32.00
N ASN A 820 -60.82 -65.52 32.71
CA ASN A 820 -62.10 -65.10 32.11
C ASN A 820 -62.41 -63.60 32.28
N GLU A 821 -61.48 -62.81 32.82
CA GLU A 821 -61.62 -61.36 33.00
C GLU A 821 -61.61 -60.69 31.63
N LEU A 822 -62.58 -59.80 31.38
CA LEU A 822 -62.61 -59.00 30.15
C LEU A 822 -61.52 -57.94 30.24
N ILE A 823 -60.63 -57.94 29.25
CA ILE A 823 -59.59 -56.93 29.09
C ILE A 823 -59.69 -56.32 27.70
N SER A 824 -59.22 -55.09 27.59
CA SER A 824 -59.01 -54.42 26.31
C SER A 824 -57.53 -54.56 25.95
N VAL A 825 -57.25 -55.03 24.73
CA VAL A 825 -55.90 -55.10 24.19
C VAL A 825 -55.80 -54.25 22.94
N LEU A 826 -54.67 -53.58 22.77
CA LEU A 826 -54.30 -52.84 21.57
C LEU A 826 -53.28 -53.67 20.80
N TYR A 827 -53.59 -54.07 19.56
CA TYR A 827 -52.64 -54.72 18.67
C TYR A 827 -51.66 -53.70 18.10
N ILE A 828 -50.36 -53.97 18.26
CA ILE A 828 -49.29 -52.99 17.98
C ILE A 828 -49.12 -52.75 16.47
N GLU A 829 -49.31 -53.78 15.63
CA GLU A 829 -49.13 -53.64 14.19
C GLU A 829 -50.23 -52.80 13.52
N ASN A 830 -51.46 -52.88 14.03
CA ASN A 830 -52.64 -52.37 13.32
C ASN A 830 -53.36 -51.26 14.11
N ASP A 831 -52.88 -50.92 15.31
CA ASP A 831 -53.46 -49.95 16.25
C ASP A 831 -54.97 -50.17 16.52
N THR A 832 -55.40 -51.43 16.47
CA THR A 832 -56.79 -51.83 16.67
C THR A 832 -56.98 -52.33 18.09
N THR A 833 -58.06 -51.85 18.73
CA THR A 833 -58.42 -52.27 20.09
C THR A 833 -59.46 -53.39 20.03
N GLU A 834 -59.16 -54.53 20.65
CA GLU A 834 -60.12 -55.61 20.88
C GLU A 834 -60.42 -55.78 22.36
N VAL A 835 -61.70 -56.02 22.67
CA VAL A 835 -62.15 -56.36 24.03
C VAL A 835 -62.56 -57.82 24.08
N GLY A 836 -62.05 -58.55 25.05
CA GLY A 836 -62.25 -59.99 25.14
C GLY A 836 -61.70 -60.58 26.44
N LYS A 837 -62.06 -61.84 26.71
CA LYS A 837 -61.57 -62.51 27.92
C LYS A 837 -60.06 -62.71 27.81
N TYR A 838 -59.31 -62.48 28.89
CA TYR A 838 -57.85 -62.59 28.93
C TYR A 838 -57.32 -63.82 28.20
N LYS A 839 -57.92 -65.00 28.41
CA LYS A 839 -57.56 -66.25 27.70
C LYS A 839 -57.51 -66.18 26.18
N LYS A 840 -58.28 -65.29 25.55
CA LYS A 840 -58.29 -65.09 24.09
C LYS A 840 -56.99 -64.43 23.63
N PHE A 841 -56.41 -63.58 24.48
CA PHE A 841 -55.24 -62.75 24.14
C PHE A 841 -53.95 -63.23 24.79
N ILE A 842 -53.97 -64.26 25.64
CA ILE A 842 -52.74 -64.75 26.34
C ILE A 842 -51.60 -64.96 25.35
N ASN A 843 -51.85 -65.70 24.28
CA ASN A 843 -50.80 -66.02 23.30
C ASN A 843 -50.32 -64.77 22.55
N ASP A 844 -51.21 -63.81 22.27
CA ASP A 844 -50.82 -62.57 21.57
C ASP A 844 -50.12 -61.57 22.49
N LEU A 845 -50.44 -61.57 23.78
CA LEU A 845 -49.75 -60.78 24.81
C LEU A 845 -48.36 -61.38 25.12
N GLU A 846 -48.24 -62.70 25.23
CA GLU A 846 -46.96 -63.40 25.46
C GLU A 846 -46.01 -63.23 24.27
N ASN A 847 -46.54 -63.22 23.04
CA ASN A 847 -45.75 -62.97 21.84
C ASN A 847 -45.55 -61.47 21.52
N GLY A 848 -46.00 -60.56 22.39
CA GLY A 848 -45.81 -59.11 22.23
C GLY A 848 -46.56 -58.47 21.05
N LYS A 849 -47.56 -59.15 20.47
CA LYS A 849 -48.35 -58.65 19.33
C LYS A 849 -49.38 -57.60 19.74
N CYS A 850 -49.80 -57.65 21.00
CA CYS A 850 -50.72 -56.68 21.58
C CYS A 850 -50.27 -56.30 23.00
N ARG A 851 -50.79 -55.20 23.53
CA ARG A 851 -50.61 -54.78 24.93
C ARG A 851 -51.95 -54.50 25.58
N ILE A 852 -52.06 -54.78 26.88
CA ILE A 852 -53.27 -54.46 27.66
C ILE A 852 -53.32 -52.94 27.85
N ILE A 853 -54.49 -52.33 27.61
CA ILE A 853 -54.75 -50.90 27.83
C ILE A 853 -55.84 -50.66 28.86
#